data_AF-W2L9I0-F1
#
_entry.id   AF-W2L9I0-F1
#
_cell.length_a   1.000
_cell.length_b   1.000
_cell.length_c   1.000
_cell.angle_alpha   90.00
_cell.angle_beta   90.00
_cell.angle_gamma   90.00
#
_symmetry.space_group_name_H-M   'P 1'
#
loop_
_entity.id
_entity.type
_entity.pdbx_description
1 polymer ?
#
loop_
_entity_poly.entity_id
_entity_poly.type
_entity_poly.pdbx_seq_one_letter_code
_entity_poly.pdbx_strand_id
1 'polypeptide(L)'
;MGLHNLLKERHGREVTATQHNKASRNPFRNTFSPAPTLSTPGSDELDAEANVAKLNNALSDDELLKRAREAHTSVDFGSLAAGPESNGEWKRVESADGFAVFRRQGSMNNNGKQREGLEVMCVGHVEASVEEITSILRSSSEAEHNTVMSGLYDKGFIFGSYEREVSCTENLDDDDDDDVDNDEQLAVKTKSFSRTTILGHNEQWCYFDYFQRKKERDGFAISKRALPPSEDTPGRIVGDHSRVDQLHGLNASYLVDKIPNQKEVRVVFHAWFEMEEEEVQEYYARKRKGSRRRSYETTRSQASASTSQRRKSFEHGGHTKHKTQLRRLLAMAHGVTKLPSMVRRRRFGVQVPVDLNTVHVTNTRCPCCTHSLKLSLAVAASAITTLNLGSLKTHNKRCYLCGYLVCADCWSAETMECASRRVAAIVVCTRCRANVQACEYSEVFSGTAAQREKHQGPPRVVEDSENAPTVSLLVDFLSASLLNSTADSTEHAAVMAVIRTLLRQDSEDAEDDSDDYSSEEDKSEFDRDEPRFKILGETGVVEKVGKVLSDEEHLPPLEACKLGNAAERNYVLDLPENPKADVPLSPIPSNEADRIASSKASGILQLAGILAPKDKDAESKGDKPDIHDLELLCRLAVKTMDCSYSFVTVMSEKDEHVLASTHPDFAGAVVPREQTTCQHLLMSPHPFMVAHHEADVRFQNHGPTSSIPIRFYVGFPVKVPLVGGQPGDPEMIAATLCCVDSKPRNEITRTQYATMTRLATTTKTFLLQKSQQLQLGHATPLTA
;
A
#
# COMPACT_ATOMS: atom_id res chain seq x y z
N MET A 1 73.80 -0.97 -20.51
CA MET A 1 74.63 -1.96 -21.24
C MET A 1 74.30 -3.31 -20.64
N GLY A 2 73.54 -4.21 -21.25
CA GLY A 2 73.53 -4.62 -22.65
C GLY A 2 74.05 -6.06 -22.70
N LEU A 3 73.33 -6.91 -23.44
CA LEU A 3 73.71 -8.21 -24.01
C LEU A 3 73.57 -9.46 -23.11
N HIS A 4 72.73 -10.45 -23.45
CA HIS A 4 72.54 -11.30 -24.65
C HIS A 4 73.04 -12.73 -24.31
N ASN A 5 72.15 -13.72 -24.23
CA ASN A 5 71.75 -14.67 -25.29
C ASN A 5 72.66 -15.90 -25.41
N LEU A 6 72.02 -17.08 -25.41
CA LEU A 6 72.43 -18.22 -26.25
C LEU A 6 71.21 -19.07 -26.62
N LEU A 7 70.95 -19.12 -27.94
CA LEU A 7 70.09 -20.04 -28.71
C LEU A 7 70.74 -21.43 -28.76
N LYS A 8 70.05 -22.57 -29.01
CA LYS A 8 69.44 -23.07 -30.28
C LYS A 8 68.93 -24.51 -29.96
N GLU A 9 67.86 -25.09 -30.51
CA GLU A 9 67.74 -25.65 -31.87
C GLU A 9 66.28 -26.04 -32.27
N ARG A 10 65.91 -25.69 -33.53
CA ARG A 10 65.09 -26.37 -34.59
C ARG A 10 63.67 -26.91 -34.28
N HIS A 11 62.57 -26.30 -34.78
CA HIS A 11 61.85 -26.48 -36.08
C HIS A 11 61.39 -27.94 -36.36
N GLY A 12 60.14 -28.32 -36.71
CA GLY A 12 58.81 -27.75 -37.03
C GLY A 12 57.89 -28.97 -37.35
N ARG A 13 56.55 -29.01 -37.24
CA ARG A 13 55.51 -28.30 -38.01
C ARG A 13 54.11 -28.71 -37.46
N GLU A 14 53.13 -27.83 -37.71
CA GLU A 14 51.69 -27.79 -37.38
C GLU A 14 50.86 -29.09 -37.53
N VAL A 15 49.78 -29.23 -36.73
CA VAL A 15 48.36 -29.09 -37.14
C VAL A 15 47.49 -28.85 -35.89
N THR A 16 46.52 -27.94 -36.02
CA THR A 16 45.52 -27.47 -35.04
C THR A 16 44.49 -28.54 -34.63
N ALA A 17 44.17 -28.60 -33.33
CA ALA A 17 42.88 -29.10 -32.83
C ALA A 17 42.59 -28.51 -31.44
N THR A 18 41.45 -27.85 -31.34
CA THR A 18 40.84 -27.25 -30.16
C THR A 18 40.42 -28.32 -29.13
N GLN A 19 40.70 -28.08 -27.85
CA GLN A 19 40.16 -28.89 -26.74
C GLN A 19 39.52 -28.01 -25.66
N HIS A 20 38.21 -28.19 -25.55
CA HIS A 20 37.41 -28.38 -24.34
C HIS A 20 38.08 -28.15 -22.98
N ASN A 21 37.43 -27.31 -22.17
CA ASN A 21 37.42 -27.49 -20.72
C ASN A 21 36.00 -27.45 -20.15
N LYS A 22 35.76 -28.40 -19.25
CA LYS A 22 34.47 -28.82 -18.67
C LYS A 22 34.10 -27.91 -17.48
N ALA A 23 32.84 -27.46 -17.44
CA ALA A 23 32.22 -26.86 -16.26
C ALA A 23 31.07 -27.75 -15.75
N SER A 24 31.06 -28.03 -14.45
CA SER A 24 30.09 -28.89 -13.77
C SER A 24 29.01 -28.07 -13.06
N ARG A 25 27.81 -28.11 -13.66
CA ARG A 25 26.44 -28.16 -13.09
C ARG A 25 26.12 -27.50 -11.74
N ASN A 26 25.27 -26.47 -11.82
CA ASN A 26 24.31 -26.01 -10.81
C ASN A 26 22.90 -26.01 -11.48
N PRO A 27 21.84 -26.62 -10.93
CA PRO A 27 20.53 -26.64 -11.59
C PRO A 27 19.54 -25.63 -10.99
N PHE A 28 18.63 -25.15 -11.86
CA PHE A 28 17.42 -24.36 -11.60
C PHE A 28 17.54 -22.83 -11.56
N ARG A 29 17.76 -22.26 -12.74
CA ARG A 29 17.33 -20.92 -13.15
C ARG A 29 16.45 -21.11 -14.39
N ASN A 30 15.13 -21.09 -14.25
CA ASN A 30 14.21 -21.09 -15.40
C ASN A 30 13.63 -19.69 -15.58
N THR A 31 14.22 -18.96 -16.51
CA THR A 31 13.66 -17.82 -17.22
C THR A 31 12.50 -18.29 -18.10
N PHE A 32 11.31 -17.74 -17.89
CA PHE A 32 10.17 -17.91 -18.80
C PHE A 32 10.25 -16.83 -19.89
N SER A 33 10.36 -17.26 -21.15
CA SER A 33 10.14 -16.43 -22.35
C SER A 33 8.74 -16.69 -22.92
N PRO A 34 8.17 -15.74 -23.69
CA PRO A 34 6.74 -15.69 -24.02
C PRO A 34 6.32 -16.72 -25.08
N ALA A 35 5.08 -17.18 -24.97
CA ALA A 35 4.47 -18.18 -25.85
C ALA A 35 4.16 -17.61 -27.26
N PRO A 36 4.15 -18.45 -28.32
CA PRO A 36 4.07 -18.00 -29.70
C PRO A 36 2.62 -17.72 -30.14
N THR A 37 2.44 -16.63 -30.88
CA THR A 37 1.27 -16.31 -31.68
C THR A 37 1.15 -17.25 -32.88
N LEU A 38 0.00 -17.91 -33.03
CA LEU A 38 -0.34 -18.74 -34.19
C LEU A 38 -1.48 -18.06 -34.95
N SER A 39 -1.12 -17.38 -36.04
CA SER A 39 -2.03 -16.95 -37.09
C SER A 39 -2.28 -18.10 -38.06
N THR A 40 -3.52 -18.31 -38.52
CA THR A 40 -3.78 -19.05 -39.77
C THR A 40 -5.06 -18.51 -40.42
N PRO A 41 -5.13 -18.37 -41.76
CA PRO A 41 -6.16 -17.57 -42.44
C PRO A 41 -7.31 -18.40 -43.05
N GLY A 42 -8.47 -17.77 -43.19
CA GLY A 42 -9.39 -17.92 -44.32
C GLY A 42 -10.33 -19.13 -44.34
N SER A 43 -11.57 -18.93 -43.87
CA SER A 43 -12.80 -19.46 -44.51
C SER A 43 -14.03 -18.77 -43.92
N ASP A 44 -14.15 -17.46 -44.16
CA ASP A 44 -15.38 -16.71 -43.92
C ASP A 44 -16.34 -16.95 -45.09
N GLU A 45 -17.55 -17.42 -44.78
CA GLU A 45 -18.84 -16.88 -45.29
C GLU A 45 -20.04 -17.79 -44.98
N LEU A 46 -19.87 -19.00 -44.44
CA LEU A 46 -20.99 -19.90 -44.08
C LEU A 46 -21.20 -20.12 -42.57
N ASP A 47 -20.30 -19.64 -41.72
CA ASP A 47 -20.41 -19.73 -40.25
C ASP A 47 -21.00 -18.47 -39.59
N ALA A 48 -21.28 -17.42 -40.36
CA ALA A 48 -21.84 -16.17 -39.83
C ALA A 48 -23.31 -16.35 -39.38
N GLU A 49 -24.12 -17.12 -40.10
CA GLU A 49 -25.54 -17.32 -39.73
C GLU A 49 -25.73 -18.31 -38.57
N ALA A 50 -24.80 -19.25 -38.36
CA ALA A 50 -24.83 -20.20 -37.23
C ALA A 50 -24.34 -19.57 -35.91
N ASN A 51 -23.53 -18.51 -35.98
CA ASN A 51 -23.03 -17.80 -34.80
C ASN A 51 -24.04 -16.79 -34.22
N VAL A 52 -24.90 -16.19 -35.05
CA VAL A 52 -25.96 -15.28 -34.55
C VAL A 52 -27.01 -16.02 -33.71
N ALA A 53 -27.26 -17.30 -33.99
CA ALA A 53 -28.20 -18.11 -33.21
C ALA A 53 -27.64 -18.60 -31.85
N LYS A 54 -26.32 -18.54 -31.63
CA LYS A 54 -25.67 -18.95 -30.36
C LYS A 54 -25.48 -17.81 -29.35
N LEU A 55 -25.65 -16.56 -29.77
CA LEU A 55 -25.55 -15.38 -28.89
C LEU A 55 -26.79 -15.13 -28.01
N ASN A 56 -27.88 -15.89 -28.18
CA ASN A 56 -29.15 -15.64 -27.49
C ASN A 56 -29.31 -16.31 -26.10
N ASN A 57 -28.25 -16.81 -25.47
CA ASN A 57 -28.35 -17.53 -24.19
C ASN A 57 -27.56 -16.93 -23.01
N ALA A 58 -26.91 -15.77 -23.18
CA ALA A 58 -26.38 -15.03 -22.05
C ALA A 58 -27.52 -14.21 -21.43
N LEU A 59 -27.76 -14.36 -20.12
CA LEU A 59 -28.69 -13.47 -19.40
C LEU A 59 -28.20 -12.02 -19.56
N SER A 60 -29.14 -11.11 -19.84
CA SER A 60 -28.82 -9.68 -19.83
C SER A 60 -28.33 -9.27 -18.45
N ASP A 61 -27.48 -8.24 -18.42
CA ASP A 61 -26.90 -7.72 -17.19
C ASP A 61 -27.99 -7.23 -16.23
N ASP A 62 -29.07 -6.65 -16.75
CA ASP A 62 -30.26 -6.25 -15.97
C ASP A 62 -30.95 -7.43 -15.30
N GLU A 63 -31.12 -8.55 -16.01
CA GLU A 63 -31.77 -9.74 -15.44
C GLU A 63 -30.88 -10.40 -14.39
N LEU A 64 -29.57 -10.41 -14.61
CA LEU A 64 -28.60 -10.91 -13.63
C LEU A 64 -28.58 -10.02 -12.37
N LEU A 65 -28.61 -8.69 -12.52
CA LEU A 65 -28.69 -7.75 -11.41
C LEU A 65 -29.99 -7.90 -10.61
N LYS A 66 -31.13 -8.01 -11.30
CA LYS A 66 -32.42 -8.26 -10.67
C LYS A 66 -32.40 -9.55 -9.86
N ARG A 67 -31.92 -10.65 -10.45
CA ARG A 67 -31.77 -11.94 -9.77
C ARG A 67 -30.84 -11.87 -8.56
N ALA A 68 -29.76 -11.10 -8.65
CA ALA A 68 -28.83 -10.89 -7.55
C ALA A 68 -29.49 -10.13 -6.38
N ARG A 69 -30.23 -9.05 -6.67
CA ARG A 69 -31.00 -8.27 -5.68
C ARG A 69 -32.10 -9.10 -5.01
N GLU A 70 -32.84 -9.91 -5.78
CA GLU A 70 -33.85 -10.83 -5.25
C GLU A 70 -33.23 -11.89 -4.34
N ALA A 71 -32.10 -12.49 -4.76
CA ALA A 71 -31.38 -13.48 -3.97
C ALA A 71 -30.71 -12.90 -2.72
N HIS A 72 -30.40 -11.59 -2.72
CA HIS A 72 -29.91 -10.88 -1.55
C HIS A 72 -31.04 -10.63 -0.55
N THR A 73 -32.17 -10.14 -1.04
CA THR A 73 -33.37 -9.84 -0.23
C THR A 73 -33.97 -11.11 0.41
N SER A 74 -33.77 -12.28 -0.20
CA SER A 74 -34.23 -13.56 0.36
C SER A 74 -33.39 -14.07 1.55
N VAL A 75 -32.22 -13.48 1.82
CA VAL A 75 -31.41 -13.84 3.00
C VAL A 75 -31.92 -13.10 4.22
N ASP A 76 -32.27 -13.84 5.27
CA ASP A 76 -32.57 -13.25 6.57
C ASP A 76 -31.27 -12.86 7.31
N PHE A 77 -30.71 -11.72 6.94
CA PHE A 77 -29.53 -11.16 7.62
C PHE A 77 -29.80 -10.81 9.09
N GLY A 78 -31.05 -10.54 9.47
CA GLY A 78 -31.43 -10.34 10.87
C GLY A 78 -31.24 -11.61 11.70
N SER A 79 -31.65 -12.75 11.16
CA SER A 79 -31.39 -14.08 11.75
C SER A 79 -29.91 -14.38 11.87
N LEU A 80 -29.11 -14.07 10.83
CA LEU A 80 -27.66 -14.25 10.86
C LEU A 80 -26.99 -13.34 11.90
N ALA A 81 -27.45 -12.10 12.03
CA ALA A 81 -26.97 -11.14 13.02
C ALA A 81 -27.25 -11.59 14.47
N ALA A 82 -28.36 -12.29 14.71
CA ALA A 82 -28.71 -12.83 16.02
C ALA A 82 -27.87 -14.06 16.41
N GLY A 83 -27.17 -14.68 15.44
CA GLY A 83 -26.20 -15.75 15.68
C GLY A 83 -26.81 -17.13 15.97
N PRO A 84 -25.95 -18.15 16.19
CA PRO A 84 -26.36 -19.56 16.28
C PRO A 84 -27.30 -19.89 17.45
N GLU A 85 -27.34 -19.06 18.49
CA GLU A 85 -28.15 -19.32 19.69
C GLU A 85 -29.62 -18.94 19.51
N SER A 86 -29.92 -18.10 18.52
CA SER A 86 -31.26 -17.54 18.32
C SER A 86 -32.17 -18.38 17.41
N ASN A 87 -31.60 -19.20 16.50
CA ASN A 87 -32.32 -19.75 15.35
C ASN A 87 -32.05 -21.24 15.06
N GLY A 88 -32.41 -22.11 16.01
CA GLY A 88 -32.46 -23.58 15.84
C GLY A 88 -31.25 -24.33 16.39
N GLU A 89 -31.28 -25.67 16.32
CA GLU A 89 -30.22 -26.54 16.87
C GLU A 89 -28.94 -26.53 16.00
N TRP A 90 -28.16 -25.46 16.09
CA TRP A 90 -26.81 -25.40 15.52
C TRP A 90 -25.83 -26.23 16.35
N LYS A 91 -25.22 -27.24 15.72
CA LYS A 91 -24.18 -28.04 16.36
C LYS A 91 -22.80 -27.44 16.09
N ARG A 92 -22.12 -26.99 17.15
CA ARG A 92 -20.72 -26.54 17.06
C ARG A 92 -19.81 -27.69 16.61
N VAL A 93 -18.96 -27.41 15.64
CA VAL A 93 -17.97 -28.33 15.07
C VAL A 93 -16.61 -28.07 15.69
N GLU A 94 -16.14 -26.82 15.63
CA GLU A 94 -14.82 -26.43 16.13
C GLU A 94 -14.75 -24.91 16.44
N SER A 95 -13.63 -24.48 16.99
CA SER A 95 -13.29 -23.06 17.17
C SER A 95 -11.81 -22.85 16.87
N ALA A 96 -11.49 -21.83 16.08
CA ALA A 96 -10.14 -21.53 15.60
C ALA A 96 -10.00 -20.02 15.33
N ASP A 97 -8.88 -19.43 15.75
CA ASP A 97 -8.49 -18.06 15.39
C ASP A 97 -9.56 -16.97 15.68
N GLY A 98 -10.35 -17.12 16.75
CA GLY A 98 -11.45 -16.19 17.10
C GLY A 98 -12.78 -16.47 16.39
N PHE A 99 -12.86 -17.57 15.64
CA PHE A 99 -14.06 -18.04 14.95
C PHE A 99 -14.59 -19.34 15.56
N ALA A 100 -15.89 -19.56 15.44
CA ALA A 100 -16.57 -20.81 15.73
C ALA A 100 -17.35 -21.28 14.50
N VAL A 101 -17.21 -22.56 14.18
CA VAL A 101 -17.88 -23.20 13.04
C VAL A 101 -19.01 -24.08 13.56
N PHE A 102 -20.18 -23.93 12.95
CA PHE A 102 -21.41 -24.62 13.28
C PHE A 102 -21.95 -25.33 12.06
N ARG A 103 -22.68 -26.42 12.28
CA ARG A 103 -23.43 -27.12 11.24
C ARG A 103 -24.86 -27.34 11.69
N ARG A 104 -25.78 -27.35 10.73
CA ARG A 104 -27.19 -27.67 10.93
C ARG A 104 -27.67 -28.57 9.79
N GLN A 105 -28.57 -29.47 10.12
CA GLN A 105 -29.35 -30.23 9.15
C GLN A 105 -30.70 -29.49 9.06
N GLY A 106 -30.81 -28.58 8.09
CA GLY A 106 -31.99 -27.75 7.87
C GLY A 106 -33.13 -28.58 7.30
N SER A 107 -34.38 -28.22 7.63
CA SER A 107 -35.59 -28.74 7.02
C SER A 107 -36.22 -27.61 6.20
N MET A 108 -35.94 -27.54 4.90
CA MET A 108 -36.61 -26.56 4.03
C MET A 108 -38.02 -27.05 3.67
N ASN A 109 -39.01 -26.20 3.90
CA ASN A 109 -40.42 -26.50 3.66
C ASN A 109 -40.87 -25.68 2.44
N ASN A 110 -40.74 -26.23 1.24
CA ASN A 110 -41.31 -25.65 0.01
C ASN A 110 -42.37 -26.61 -0.53
N ASN A 111 -43.62 -26.15 -0.62
CA ASN A 111 -44.76 -26.89 -1.18
C ASN A 111 -44.95 -28.34 -0.64
N GLY A 112 -44.88 -28.53 0.68
CA GLY A 112 -45.25 -29.79 1.32
C GLY A 112 -44.27 -30.96 1.13
N LYS A 113 -43.07 -30.72 0.57
CA LYS A 113 -41.96 -31.68 0.56
C LYS A 113 -40.87 -31.20 1.51
N GLN A 114 -40.73 -31.88 2.65
CA GLN A 114 -39.68 -31.64 3.63
C GLN A 114 -38.32 -32.05 3.01
N ARG A 115 -37.40 -31.10 2.80
CA ARG A 115 -36.04 -31.38 2.31
C ARG A 115 -35.01 -31.17 3.42
N GLU A 116 -34.21 -32.21 3.70
CA GLU A 116 -33.05 -32.09 4.58
C GLU A 116 -31.90 -31.40 3.82
N GLY A 117 -31.66 -30.12 4.10
CA GLY A 117 -30.55 -29.33 3.55
C GLY A 117 -29.38 -29.27 4.53
N LEU A 118 -28.15 -29.47 4.05
CA LEU A 118 -26.96 -29.23 4.88
C LEU A 118 -26.57 -27.76 4.86
N GLU A 119 -26.33 -27.23 6.04
CA GLU A 119 -25.90 -25.85 6.23
C GLU A 119 -24.71 -25.77 7.19
N VAL A 120 -23.81 -24.83 6.91
CA VAL A 120 -22.69 -24.48 7.78
C VAL A 120 -22.71 -22.99 8.02
N MET A 121 -22.38 -22.60 9.25
CA MET A 121 -22.20 -21.22 9.63
C MET A 121 -20.85 -21.05 10.34
N CYS A 122 -20.14 -19.98 10.03
CA CYS A 122 -18.90 -19.58 10.68
C CYS A 122 -19.10 -18.18 11.24
N VAL A 123 -18.90 -18.01 12.54
CA VAL A 123 -19.06 -16.73 13.23
C VAL A 123 -17.78 -16.41 13.97
N GLY A 124 -17.26 -15.21 13.81
CA GLY A 124 -16.08 -14.78 14.57
C GLY A 124 -15.91 -13.28 14.61
N HIS A 125 -14.91 -12.88 15.38
CA HIS A 125 -14.53 -11.49 15.60
C HIS A 125 -13.14 -11.27 15.01
N VAL A 126 -12.97 -10.12 14.33
CA VAL A 126 -11.68 -9.73 13.75
C VAL A 126 -11.35 -8.32 14.23
N GLU A 127 -10.18 -8.13 14.82
CA GLU A 127 -9.64 -6.81 15.17
C GLU A 127 -9.17 -6.10 13.89
N ALA A 128 -10.12 -5.49 13.18
CA ALA A 128 -9.96 -4.82 11.90
C ALA A 128 -11.11 -3.84 11.66
N SER A 129 -10.93 -2.88 10.75
CA SER A 129 -12.02 -2.04 10.27
C SER A 129 -12.93 -2.77 9.27
N VAL A 130 -14.10 -2.17 8.98
CA VAL A 130 -15.03 -2.70 7.97
C VAL A 130 -14.37 -2.64 6.59
N GLU A 131 -13.57 -1.62 6.32
CA GLU A 131 -12.84 -1.34 5.09
C GLU A 131 -11.77 -2.40 4.85
N GLU A 132 -11.04 -2.80 5.90
CA GLU A 132 -10.06 -3.89 5.82
C GLU A 132 -10.71 -5.21 5.38
N ILE A 133 -11.83 -5.60 5.99
CA ILE A 133 -12.54 -6.83 5.60
C ILE A 133 -13.20 -6.68 4.23
N THR A 134 -13.75 -5.49 3.92
CA THR A 134 -14.31 -5.18 2.60
C THR A 134 -13.26 -5.40 1.52
N SER A 135 -12.05 -4.85 1.69
CA SER A 135 -10.97 -4.99 0.71
C SER A 135 -10.58 -6.44 0.44
N ILE A 136 -10.78 -7.35 1.40
CA ILE A 136 -10.47 -8.78 1.24
C ILE A 136 -11.63 -9.48 0.52
N LEU A 137 -12.88 -9.22 0.91
CA LEU A 137 -14.04 -9.96 0.40
C LEU A 137 -14.61 -9.39 -0.91
N ARG A 138 -14.32 -8.12 -1.23
CA ARG A 138 -14.75 -7.37 -2.42
C ARG A 138 -13.59 -7.24 -3.42
N SER A 139 -13.22 -8.36 -4.05
CA SER A 139 -12.23 -8.36 -5.13
C SER A 139 -12.80 -7.72 -6.40
N SER A 140 -12.00 -6.90 -7.10
CA SER A 140 -12.36 -6.24 -8.38
C SER A 140 -11.62 -6.76 -9.61
N SER A 141 -10.64 -7.62 -9.42
CA SER A 141 -9.84 -8.18 -10.51
C SER A 141 -9.54 -9.66 -10.28
N GLU A 142 -9.17 -10.36 -11.36
CA GLU A 142 -8.77 -11.76 -11.29
C GLU A 142 -7.52 -11.95 -10.40
N ALA A 143 -6.54 -11.05 -10.51
CA ALA A 143 -5.32 -11.13 -9.70
C ALA A 143 -5.60 -10.98 -8.20
N GLU A 144 -6.44 -10.01 -7.83
CA GLU A 144 -6.87 -9.82 -6.44
C GLU A 144 -7.68 -11.02 -5.93
N HIS A 145 -8.62 -11.49 -6.74
CA HIS A 145 -9.43 -12.68 -6.42
C HIS A 145 -8.55 -13.90 -6.15
N ASN A 146 -7.61 -14.21 -7.03
CA ASN A 146 -6.70 -15.35 -6.84
C ASN A 146 -5.79 -15.19 -5.62
N THR A 147 -5.29 -13.98 -5.37
CA THR A 147 -4.43 -13.69 -4.20
C THR A 147 -5.18 -13.90 -2.89
N VAL A 148 -6.42 -13.40 -2.80
CA VAL A 148 -7.29 -13.60 -1.63
C VAL A 148 -7.65 -15.06 -1.46
N MET A 149 -8.11 -15.74 -2.51
CA MET A 149 -8.55 -17.13 -2.40
C MET A 149 -7.40 -18.08 -2.05
N SER A 150 -6.20 -17.84 -2.58
CA SER A 150 -4.99 -18.58 -2.17
C SER A 150 -4.66 -18.36 -0.70
N GLY A 151 -4.90 -17.15 -0.17
CA GLY A 151 -4.71 -16.84 1.24
C GLY A 151 -5.75 -17.48 2.17
N LEU A 152 -7.03 -17.50 1.77
CA LEU A 152 -8.12 -18.07 2.56
C LEU A 152 -8.10 -19.61 2.56
N TYR A 153 -7.80 -20.25 1.44
CA TYR A 153 -7.93 -21.70 1.28
C TYR A 153 -6.62 -22.46 1.13
N ASP A 154 -5.47 -21.77 1.09
CA ASP A 154 -4.13 -22.36 0.94
C ASP A 154 -4.09 -23.38 -0.22
N LYS A 155 -3.54 -24.58 0.00
CA LYS A 155 -3.47 -25.67 -0.99
C LYS A 155 -4.84 -26.23 -1.42
N GLY A 156 -5.92 -25.79 -0.79
CA GLY A 156 -7.30 -26.12 -1.14
C GLY A 156 -7.78 -25.41 -2.41
N PHE A 157 -7.22 -24.25 -2.73
CA PHE A 157 -7.53 -23.47 -3.93
C PHE A 157 -6.51 -23.75 -5.04
N ILE A 158 -6.98 -23.82 -6.29
CA ILE A 158 -6.12 -24.07 -7.46
C ILE A 158 -5.98 -22.78 -8.28
N PHE A 159 -7.11 -22.22 -8.73
CA PHE A 159 -7.20 -20.95 -9.45
C PHE A 159 -8.67 -20.51 -9.49
N GLY A 160 -8.91 -19.26 -9.88
CA GLY A 160 -10.23 -18.73 -10.16
C GLY A 160 -10.16 -17.66 -11.24
N SER A 161 -11.30 -17.32 -11.81
CA SER A 161 -11.42 -16.28 -12.82
C SER A 161 -12.40 -15.21 -12.39
N TYR A 162 -12.17 -13.99 -12.88
CA TYR A 162 -13.07 -12.84 -12.75
C TYR A 162 -13.68 -12.59 -14.13
N GLU A 163 -14.88 -13.14 -14.37
CA GLU A 163 -15.44 -13.26 -15.72
C GLU A 163 -15.94 -11.91 -16.24
N ARG A 164 -16.71 -11.21 -15.42
CA ARG A 164 -17.29 -9.91 -15.74
C ARG A 164 -17.80 -9.21 -14.50
N GLU A 165 -17.79 -7.89 -14.54
CA GLU A 165 -18.48 -7.00 -13.60
C GLU A 165 -19.75 -6.47 -14.25
N VAL A 166 -20.82 -6.37 -13.47
CA VAL A 166 -22.15 -5.93 -13.92
C VAL A 166 -22.45 -4.58 -13.28
N SER A 167 -22.78 -3.58 -14.10
CA SER A 167 -23.14 -2.25 -13.59
C SER A 167 -24.36 -2.35 -12.68
N CYS A 168 -24.28 -1.71 -11.51
CA CYS A 168 -25.36 -1.69 -10.52
C CYS A 168 -26.16 -0.35 -10.53
N THR A 169 -25.67 0.66 -11.25
CA THR A 169 -26.32 1.97 -11.41
C THR A 169 -27.31 1.93 -12.57
N GLU A 170 -28.52 2.42 -12.32
CA GLU A 170 -29.47 2.75 -13.38
C GLU A 170 -29.05 4.11 -13.95
N ASN A 171 -28.52 4.17 -15.18
CA ASN A 171 -28.20 5.37 -15.98
C ASN A 171 -28.54 6.73 -15.31
N LEU A 172 -27.65 7.26 -14.48
CA LEU A 172 -27.66 8.64 -14.02
C LEU A 172 -26.42 9.31 -14.62
N ASP A 173 -26.63 10.48 -15.23
CA ASP A 173 -25.67 11.21 -16.08
C ASP A 173 -24.30 11.43 -15.39
N ASP A 174 -23.23 11.27 -16.18
CA ASP A 174 -21.80 11.16 -15.81
C ASP A 174 -21.12 12.45 -15.27
N ASP A 175 -21.81 13.33 -14.51
CA ASP A 175 -21.27 14.68 -14.21
C ASP A 175 -20.80 14.95 -12.76
N ASP A 176 -20.74 13.97 -11.84
CA ASP A 176 -20.17 14.17 -10.49
C ASP A 176 -19.12 13.10 -10.13
N ASP A 177 -17.88 13.33 -10.55
CA ASP A 177 -16.77 12.37 -10.54
C ASP A 177 -16.02 12.23 -9.19
N ASP A 178 -16.50 12.84 -8.09
CA ASP A 178 -15.71 12.93 -6.85
C ASP A 178 -16.25 12.20 -5.61
N ASP A 179 -17.46 11.62 -5.59
CA ASP A 179 -17.96 10.93 -4.38
C ASP A 179 -19.08 9.88 -4.63
N VAL A 180 -19.07 9.17 -5.77
CA VAL A 180 -20.03 8.06 -5.96
C VAL A 180 -19.56 6.84 -5.15
N ASP A 181 -19.91 6.83 -3.87
CA ASP A 181 -19.81 5.67 -3.01
C ASP A 181 -20.67 4.54 -3.60
N ASN A 182 -20.00 3.62 -4.30
CA ASN A 182 -20.64 2.43 -4.86
C ASN A 182 -21.03 1.48 -3.74
N ASP A 183 -22.22 1.73 -3.19
CA ASP A 183 -22.92 0.94 -2.18
C ASP A 183 -23.20 -0.48 -2.67
N GLU A 184 -23.20 -0.72 -3.98
CA GLU A 184 -23.43 -2.04 -4.58
C GLU A 184 -22.27 -2.45 -5.52
N GLN A 185 -22.04 -3.76 -5.64
CA GLN A 185 -21.20 -4.33 -6.68
C GLN A 185 -21.68 -5.73 -7.03
N LEU A 186 -21.70 -6.05 -8.33
CA LEU A 186 -22.04 -7.37 -8.83
C LEU A 186 -20.96 -7.88 -9.79
N ALA A 187 -20.44 -9.08 -9.52
CA ALA A 187 -19.47 -9.71 -10.41
C ALA A 187 -19.75 -11.21 -10.58
N VAL A 188 -19.42 -11.75 -11.75
CA VAL A 188 -19.44 -13.19 -12.02
C VAL A 188 -18.03 -13.75 -11.87
N LYS A 189 -17.87 -14.78 -11.04
CA LYS A 189 -16.56 -15.34 -10.67
C LYS A 189 -16.57 -16.86 -10.72
N THR A 190 -15.40 -17.45 -10.89
CA THR A 190 -15.18 -18.89 -10.68
C THR A 190 -14.18 -19.16 -9.56
N LYS A 191 -14.29 -20.34 -8.93
CA LYS A 191 -13.29 -20.89 -8.01
C LYS A 191 -13.10 -22.38 -8.28
N SER A 192 -11.87 -22.77 -8.57
CA SER A 192 -11.45 -24.16 -8.72
C SER A 192 -10.70 -24.59 -7.46
N PHE A 193 -11.13 -25.70 -6.89
CA PHE A 193 -10.60 -26.26 -5.66
C PHE A 193 -10.05 -27.66 -5.88
N SER A 194 -9.06 -28.02 -5.06
CA SER A 194 -8.63 -29.41 -4.97
C SER A 194 -9.73 -30.26 -4.34
N ARG A 195 -9.75 -31.54 -4.74
CA ARG A 195 -10.69 -32.55 -4.26
C ARG A 195 -10.75 -32.62 -2.74
N THR A 196 -11.96 -32.73 -2.18
CA THR A 196 -12.17 -32.94 -0.74
C THR A 196 -11.95 -34.38 -0.28
N THR A 197 -11.72 -35.32 -1.22
CA THR A 197 -11.52 -36.75 -0.95
C THR A 197 -10.33 -37.30 -1.73
N ILE A 198 -9.63 -38.31 -1.19
CA ILE A 198 -8.37 -38.83 -1.75
C ILE A 198 -8.51 -39.26 -3.22
N LEU A 199 -9.65 -39.86 -3.59
CA LEU A 199 -9.96 -40.36 -4.94
C LEU A 199 -10.98 -39.50 -5.70
N GLY A 200 -11.35 -38.33 -5.17
CA GLY A 200 -12.33 -37.45 -5.80
C GLY A 200 -11.78 -36.69 -7.01
N HIS A 201 -12.67 -35.98 -7.70
CA HIS A 201 -12.29 -35.02 -8.74
C HIS A 201 -12.06 -33.64 -8.12
N ASN A 202 -11.30 -32.80 -8.82
CA ASN A 202 -11.23 -31.38 -8.45
C ASN A 202 -12.62 -30.76 -8.62
N GLU A 203 -12.91 -29.70 -7.90
CA GLU A 203 -14.26 -29.15 -7.80
C GLU A 203 -14.25 -27.70 -8.32
N GLN A 204 -15.27 -27.27 -9.07
CA GLN A 204 -15.38 -25.89 -9.55
C GLN A 204 -16.72 -25.26 -9.17
N TRP A 205 -16.68 -24.04 -8.66
CA TRP A 205 -17.84 -23.22 -8.34
C TRP A 205 -17.90 -22.00 -9.25
N CYS A 206 -18.96 -21.89 -10.06
CA CYS A 206 -19.28 -20.71 -10.88
C CYS A 206 -20.46 -20.00 -10.23
N TYR A 207 -20.33 -18.71 -9.92
CA TYR A 207 -21.30 -18.00 -9.10
C TYR A 207 -21.30 -16.50 -9.41
N PHE A 208 -22.41 -15.84 -9.13
CA PHE A 208 -22.43 -14.38 -9.00
C PHE A 208 -22.13 -13.97 -7.56
N ASP A 209 -21.48 -12.83 -7.40
CA ASP A 209 -20.99 -12.24 -6.16
C ASP A 209 -21.57 -10.84 -6.01
N TYR A 210 -22.63 -10.70 -5.21
CA TYR A 210 -23.33 -9.44 -5.00
C TYR A 210 -22.99 -8.87 -3.63
N PHE A 211 -22.38 -7.68 -3.62
CA PHE A 211 -22.01 -6.91 -2.43
C PHE A 211 -22.99 -5.76 -2.25
N GLN A 212 -23.41 -5.51 -1.01
CA GLN A 212 -24.19 -4.34 -0.63
C GLN A 212 -23.68 -3.76 0.69
N ARG A 213 -23.30 -2.48 0.69
CA ARG A 213 -22.94 -1.69 1.87
C ARG A 213 -24.20 -1.34 2.64
N LYS A 214 -24.14 -1.35 3.97
CA LYS A 214 -25.25 -0.85 4.79
C LYS A 214 -25.32 0.67 4.71
N LYS A 215 -26.53 1.21 4.78
CA LYS A 215 -26.79 2.67 4.78
C LYS A 215 -26.05 3.43 5.88
N GLU A 216 -25.96 2.84 7.08
CA GLU A 216 -25.26 3.42 8.23
C GLU A 216 -23.72 3.30 8.12
N ARG A 217 -23.23 2.62 7.08
CA ARG A 217 -21.81 2.32 6.80
C ARG A 217 -21.08 1.58 7.94
N ASP A 218 -21.82 1.08 8.91
CA ASP A 218 -21.34 0.27 10.02
C ASP A 218 -21.11 -1.20 9.62
N GLY A 219 -21.33 -1.56 8.35
CA GLY A 219 -21.17 -2.92 7.88
C GLY A 219 -21.54 -3.11 6.41
N PHE A 220 -21.54 -4.36 5.97
CA PHE A 220 -21.96 -4.78 4.64
C PHE A 220 -22.43 -6.23 4.64
N ALA A 221 -23.13 -6.60 3.57
CA ALA A 221 -23.55 -7.96 3.31
C ALA A 221 -23.14 -8.40 1.90
N ILE A 222 -22.89 -9.71 1.74
CA ILE A 222 -22.56 -10.31 0.44
C ILE A 222 -23.45 -11.53 0.22
N SER A 223 -24.02 -11.66 -0.97
CA SER A 223 -24.75 -12.84 -1.40
C SER A 223 -24.05 -13.48 -2.61
N LYS A 224 -23.67 -14.75 -2.45
CA LYS A 224 -23.03 -15.55 -3.49
C LYS A 224 -23.98 -16.69 -3.88
N ARG A 225 -24.28 -16.84 -5.17
CA ARG A 225 -25.18 -17.90 -5.67
C ARG A 225 -24.59 -18.61 -6.87
N ALA A 226 -24.66 -19.94 -6.85
CA ALA A 226 -24.21 -20.74 -7.98
C ALA A 226 -25.00 -20.42 -9.25
N LEU A 227 -24.28 -20.26 -10.36
CA LEU A 227 -24.89 -20.15 -11.68
C LEU A 227 -25.40 -21.53 -12.13
N PRO A 228 -26.56 -21.60 -12.80
CA PRO A 228 -27.13 -22.86 -13.27
C PRO A 228 -26.24 -23.51 -14.34
N PRO A 229 -26.40 -24.82 -14.60
CA PRO A 229 -25.65 -25.53 -15.64
C PRO A 229 -25.89 -25.02 -17.06
N SER A 230 -27.04 -24.39 -17.31
CA SER A 230 -27.46 -23.87 -18.61
C SER A 230 -26.89 -22.50 -18.95
N GLU A 231 -26.46 -21.73 -17.94
CA GLU A 231 -25.91 -20.39 -18.13
C GLU A 231 -24.45 -20.50 -18.56
N ASP A 232 -24.13 -19.83 -19.67
CA ASP A 232 -22.77 -19.83 -20.21
C ASP A 232 -21.85 -19.04 -19.28
N THR A 233 -20.64 -19.55 -19.10
CA THR A 233 -19.63 -18.94 -18.24
C THR A 233 -18.28 -19.32 -18.82
N PRO A 234 -17.55 -18.41 -19.47
CA PRO A 234 -16.32 -18.72 -20.19
C PRO A 234 -15.29 -19.52 -19.37
N GLY A 235 -15.09 -19.17 -18.09
CA GLY A 235 -14.18 -19.90 -17.20
C GLY A 235 -14.69 -21.25 -16.68
N ARG A 236 -15.91 -21.68 -17.02
CA ARG A 236 -16.44 -22.98 -16.61
C ARG A 236 -15.77 -24.10 -17.38
N ILE A 237 -15.16 -25.01 -16.65
CA ILE A 237 -14.53 -26.19 -17.23
C ILE A 237 -15.61 -27.16 -17.68
N VAL A 238 -15.85 -27.20 -18.99
CA VAL A 238 -16.83 -28.05 -19.65
C VAL A 238 -16.15 -29.17 -20.45
N GLY A 239 -16.81 -30.33 -20.56
CA GLY A 239 -16.35 -31.45 -21.38
C GLY A 239 -16.43 -32.79 -20.65
N ASP A 240 -16.78 -33.85 -21.38
CA ASP A 240 -17.03 -35.19 -20.78
C ASP A 240 -15.76 -35.85 -20.21
N HIS A 241 -14.58 -35.31 -20.52
CA HIS A 241 -13.27 -35.77 -20.03
C HIS A 241 -12.61 -34.83 -19.02
N SER A 242 -13.27 -33.74 -18.62
CA SER A 242 -12.67 -32.69 -17.78
C SER A 242 -12.30 -33.16 -16.37
N ARG A 243 -12.88 -34.25 -15.85
CA ARG A 243 -12.64 -34.79 -14.49
C ARG A 243 -12.71 -33.70 -13.40
N VAL A 244 -13.68 -32.78 -13.52
CA VAL A 244 -13.98 -31.73 -12.55
C VAL A 244 -15.46 -31.80 -12.15
N ASP A 245 -15.72 -31.84 -10.85
CA ASP A 245 -17.07 -31.84 -10.27
C ASP A 245 -17.58 -30.40 -10.16
N GLN A 246 -18.71 -30.10 -10.80
CA GLN A 246 -19.32 -28.77 -10.76
C GLN A 246 -20.17 -28.62 -9.50
N LEU A 247 -19.88 -27.60 -8.69
CA LEU A 247 -20.54 -27.29 -7.42
C LEU A 247 -21.84 -26.51 -7.65
N HIS A 248 -22.74 -27.09 -8.44
CA HIS A 248 -24.07 -26.53 -8.67
C HIS A 248 -24.87 -26.45 -7.36
N GLY A 249 -25.64 -25.37 -7.20
CA GLY A 249 -26.44 -25.12 -6.01
C GLY A 249 -25.66 -24.71 -4.76
N LEU A 250 -24.32 -24.61 -4.81
CA LEU A 250 -23.54 -24.09 -3.69
C LEU A 250 -23.79 -22.58 -3.54
N ASN A 251 -24.38 -22.19 -2.42
CA ASN A 251 -24.70 -20.82 -2.08
C ASN A 251 -23.97 -20.40 -0.81
N ALA A 252 -23.67 -19.11 -0.70
CA ALA A 252 -23.06 -18.55 0.50
C ALA A 252 -23.49 -17.11 0.74
N SER A 253 -23.39 -16.65 1.98
CA SER A 253 -23.65 -15.26 2.34
C SER A 253 -22.71 -14.81 3.46
N TYR A 254 -22.31 -13.55 3.42
CA TYR A 254 -21.54 -12.88 4.47
C TYR A 254 -22.36 -11.75 5.05
N LEU A 255 -22.23 -11.55 6.36
CA LEU A 255 -22.64 -10.36 7.06
C LEU A 255 -21.43 -9.89 7.89
N VAL A 256 -21.04 -8.63 7.69
CA VAL A 256 -19.95 -8.00 8.43
C VAL A 256 -20.49 -6.74 9.09
N ASP A 257 -20.38 -6.70 10.42
CA ASP A 257 -20.91 -5.59 11.24
C ASP A 257 -19.84 -5.09 12.19
N LYS A 258 -19.75 -3.76 12.32
CA LYS A 258 -18.99 -3.11 13.38
C LYS A 258 -19.69 -3.37 14.71
N ILE A 259 -18.93 -3.76 15.73
CA ILE A 259 -19.47 -3.91 17.07
C ILE A 259 -19.40 -2.55 17.76
N PRO A 260 -20.51 -2.01 18.29
CA PRO A 260 -20.51 -0.72 18.97
C PRO A 260 -19.45 -0.66 20.07
N ASN A 261 -18.70 0.44 20.11
CA ASN A 261 -17.64 0.71 21.09
C ASN A 261 -16.47 -0.28 21.09
N GLN A 262 -16.31 -1.08 20.04
CA GLN A 262 -15.17 -1.99 19.87
C GLN A 262 -14.43 -1.69 18.56
N LYS A 263 -13.13 -1.99 18.54
CA LYS A 263 -12.30 -1.96 17.32
C LYS A 263 -12.42 -3.24 16.49
N GLU A 264 -13.32 -4.14 16.89
CA GLU A 264 -13.53 -5.41 16.23
C GLU A 264 -14.77 -5.36 15.33
N VAL A 265 -14.70 -6.10 14.24
CA VAL A 265 -15.83 -6.40 13.37
C VAL A 265 -16.25 -7.84 13.56
N ARG A 266 -17.57 -8.05 13.62
CA ARG A 266 -18.18 -9.36 13.60
C ARG A 266 -18.31 -9.81 12.16
N VAL A 267 -17.88 -11.02 11.88
CA VAL A 267 -18.04 -11.68 10.58
C VAL A 267 -18.90 -12.92 10.76
N VAL A 268 -20.03 -12.97 10.05
CA VAL A 268 -20.90 -14.14 9.94
C VAL A 268 -20.87 -14.62 8.50
N PHE A 269 -20.49 -15.87 8.32
CA PHE A 269 -20.51 -16.55 7.03
C PHE A 269 -21.49 -17.72 7.11
N HIS A 270 -22.39 -17.82 6.15
CA HIS A 270 -23.36 -18.92 6.04
C HIS A 270 -23.25 -19.54 4.65
N ALA A 271 -23.23 -20.87 4.56
CA ALA A 271 -23.14 -21.59 3.30
C ALA A 271 -24.01 -22.85 3.31
N TRP A 272 -24.63 -23.14 2.17
CA TRP A 272 -25.55 -24.25 2.00
C TRP A 272 -25.57 -24.74 0.56
N PHE A 273 -26.12 -25.93 0.35
CA PHE A 273 -26.50 -26.41 -0.98
C PHE A 273 -28.01 -26.27 -1.17
N GLU A 274 -28.41 -25.56 -2.20
CA GLU A 274 -29.79 -25.46 -2.66
C GLU A 274 -29.88 -26.11 -4.02
N MET A 275 -30.58 -27.25 -4.12
CA MET A 275 -30.83 -27.88 -5.42
C MET A 275 -32.28 -28.30 -5.55
N GLU A 276 -32.86 -27.96 -6.69
CA GLU A 276 -33.90 -28.78 -7.31
C GLU A 276 -33.20 -29.94 -8.04
N GLU A 277 -33.22 -31.14 -7.45
CA GLU A 277 -32.58 -32.32 -8.06
C GLU A 277 -33.11 -32.63 -9.47
N GLU A 278 -34.35 -32.24 -9.75
CA GLU A 278 -35.05 -32.43 -11.01
C GLU A 278 -34.40 -31.64 -12.16
N GLU A 279 -34.01 -30.37 -11.97
CA GLU A 279 -33.39 -29.53 -13.00
C GLU A 279 -31.97 -30.00 -13.38
N VAL A 280 -31.17 -30.36 -12.37
CA VAL A 280 -29.79 -30.84 -12.57
C VAL A 280 -29.80 -32.21 -13.26
N GLN A 281 -30.70 -33.11 -12.84
CA GLN A 281 -30.86 -34.42 -13.49
C GLN A 281 -31.42 -34.29 -14.90
N GLU A 282 -32.35 -33.37 -15.15
CA GLU A 282 -32.89 -33.14 -16.49
C GLU A 282 -31.82 -32.56 -17.43
N TYR A 283 -30.99 -31.62 -16.99
CA TYR A 283 -29.86 -31.10 -17.76
C TYR A 283 -28.87 -32.20 -18.16
N TYR A 284 -28.39 -33.01 -17.19
CA TYR A 284 -27.46 -34.10 -17.50
C TYR A 284 -28.12 -35.24 -18.30
N ALA A 285 -29.44 -35.46 -18.15
CA ALA A 285 -30.19 -36.39 -18.97
C ALA A 285 -30.34 -35.91 -20.43
N ARG A 286 -30.55 -34.60 -20.65
CA ARG A 286 -30.59 -33.97 -21.98
C ARG A 286 -29.22 -34.03 -22.66
N LYS A 287 -28.12 -33.78 -21.93
CA LYS A 287 -26.75 -33.91 -22.46
C LYS A 287 -26.41 -35.35 -22.86
N ARG A 288 -26.80 -36.35 -22.06
CA ARG A 288 -26.65 -37.78 -22.40
C ARG A 288 -27.48 -38.20 -23.63
N LYS A 289 -28.64 -37.59 -23.86
CA LYS A 289 -29.48 -37.85 -25.05
C LYS A 289 -28.94 -37.18 -26.32
N GLY A 290 -28.23 -36.05 -26.21
CA GLY A 290 -27.57 -35.38 -27.34
C GLY A 290 -26.38 -36.13 -27.93
N SER A 291 -25.78 -37.06 -27.19
CA SER A 291 -24.63 -37.89 -27.63
C SER A 291 -25.03 -39.11 -28.49
N ARG A 292 -26.32 -39.40 -28.69
CA ARG A 292 -26.80 -40.50 -29.54
C ARG A 292 -27.44 -40.02 -30.84
N ARG A 293 -26.61 -39.63 -31.81
CA ARG A 293 -26.89 -39.64 -33.26
C ARG A 293 -25.58 -39.99 -33.95
N ARG A 294 -25.47 -40.85 -34.96
CA ARG A 294 -26.40 -41.73 -35.69
C ARG A 294 -25.45 -42.55 -36.59
N SER A 295 -25.16 -43.80 -36.28
CA SER A 295 -24.51 -44.70 -37.25
C SER A 295 -25.50 -45.75 -37.69
N TYR A 296 -25.80 -45.70 -38.98
CA TYR A 296 -26.47 -46.73 -39.75
C TYR A 296 -25.50 -47.89 -40.00
N GLU A 297 -26.09 -49.02 -40.38
CA GLU A 297 -25.52 -50.28 -40.89
C GLU A 297 -25.41 -51.52 -39.96
N THR A 298 -26.50 -52.28 -40.03
CA THR A 298 -26.61 -53.66 -40.58
C THR A 298 -26.00 -54.86 -39.85
N THR A 299 -26.91 -55.84 -39.68
CA THR A 299 -26.77 -57.31 -39.62
C THR A 299 -26.55 -58.05 -38.29
N ARG A 300 -27.68 -58.65 -37.86
CA ARG A 300 -27.93 -60.09 -37.60
C ARG A 300 -27.53 -60.73 -36.25
N SER A 301 -28.61 -61.18 -35.57
CA SER A 301 -28.78 -62.40 -34.75
C SER A 301 -28.05 -62.41 -33.39
N GLN A 302 -28.61 -62.80 -32.25
CA GLN A 302 -29.64 -63.80 -31.94
C GLN A 302 -30.37 -63.39 -30.65
N ALA A 303 -31.62 -63.83 -30.55
CA ALA A 303 -32.41 -63.78 -29.33
C ALA A 303 -31.87 -64.75 -28.27
N SER A 304 -31.86 -64.32 -27.02
CA SER A 304 -32.19 -65.19 -25.90
C SER A 304 -32.83 -64.36 -24.78
N ALA A 305 -34.09 -64.66 -24.52
CA ALA A 305 -34.80 -64.16 -23.36
C ALA A 305 -34.20 -64.80 -22.10
N SER A 306 -33.79 -63.98 -21.13
CA SER A 306 -33.71 -64.42 -19.74
C SER A 306 -34.26 -63.33 -18.83
N THR A 307 -35.41 -63.66 -18.25
CA THR A 307 -36.05 -63.00 -17.12
C THR A 307 -35.10 -63.06 -15.93
N SER A 308 -34.56 -61.92 -15.51
CA SER A 308 -33.85 -61.81 -14.22
C SER A 308 -34.23 -60.52 -13.49
N GLN A 309 -35.08 -60.74 -12.50
CA GLN A 309 -35.25 -60.02 -11.24
C GLN A 309 -34.63 -58.60 -11.15
N ARG A 310 -35.57 -57.66 -11.09
CA ARG A 310 -35.47 -56.30 -10.57
C ARG A 310 -34.80 -56.29 -9.18
N ARG A 311 -33.47 -56.20 -9.12
CA ARG A 311 -32.76 -55.83 -7.89
C ARG A 311 -32.89 -54.32 -7.69
N LYS A 312 -33.63 -53.92 -6.65
CA LYS A 312 -33.63 -52.55 -6.12
C LYS A 312 -32.17 -52.15 -5.86
N SER A 313 -31.66 -51.15 -6.58
CA SER A 313 -30.35 -50.56 -6.29
C SER A 313 -30.42 -49.88 -4.94
N PHE A 314 -29.54 -50.28 -4.03
CA PHE A 314 -29.34 -49.70 -2.71
C PHE A 314 -29.21 -48.17 -2.76
N GLU A 315 -29.85 -47.48 -1.79
CA GLU A 315 -29.78 -46.05 -1.45
C GLU A 315 -28.37 -45.56 -1.01
N HIS A 316 -27.29 -46.17 -1.50
CA HIS A 316 -25.93 -45.88 -1.07
C HIS A 316 -25.33 -44.60 -1.69
N GLY A 317 -25.97 -44.04 -2.73
CA GLY A 317 -25.50 -42.84 -3.44
C GLY A 317 -25.83 -41.51 -2.76
N GLY A 318 -26.90 -41.44 -1.97
CA GLY A 318 -27.33 -40.19 -1.31
C GLY A 318 -26.42 -39.81 -0.13
N HIS A 319 -26.06 -40.80 0.70
CA HIS A 319 -25.24 -40.59 1.89
C HIS A 319 -23.79 -40.17 1.56
N THR A 320 -23.22 -40.68 0.46
CA THR A 320 -21.87 -40.31 0.02
C THR A 320 -21.83 -38.89 -0.57
N LYS A 321 -22.85 -38.49 -1.33
CA LYS A 321 -23.01 -37.12 -1.87
C LYS A 321 -23.16 -36.10 -0.74
N HIS A 322 -24.03 -36.37 0.24
CA HIS A 322 -24.25 -35.53 1.42
C HIS A 322 -22.96 -35.34 2.23
N LYS A 323 -22.18 -36.40 2.42
CA LYS A 323 -20.88 -36.33 3.12
C LYS A 323 -19.86 -35.48 2.37
N THR A 324 -19.80 -35.57 1.04
CA THR A 324 -18.90 -34.74 0.22
C THR A 324 -19.32 -33.27 0.23
N GLN A 325 -20.62 -32.97 0.10
CA GLN A 325 -21.16 -31.63 0.23
C GLN A 325 -20.82 -31.01 1.59
N LEU A 326 -21.02 -31.74 2.69
CA LEU A 326 -20.65 -31.26 4.03
C LEU A 326 -19.16 -30.94 4.14
N ARG A 327 -18.27 -31.77 3.58
CA ARG A 327 -16.82 -31.50 3.59
C ARG A 327 -16.48 -30.20 2.86
N ARG A 328 -17.11 -29.93 1.72
CA ARG A 328 -16.93 -28.67 0.98
C ARG A 328 -17.45 -27.47 1.78
N LEU A 329 -18.64 -27.57 2.37
CA LEU A 329 -19.18 -26.49 3.21
C LEU A 329 -18.27 -26.18 4.41
N LEU A 330 -17.76 -27.21 5.09
CA LEU A 330 -16.79 -27.03 6.17
C LEU A 330 -15.47 -26.43 5.68
N ALA A 331 -14.94 -26.88 4.53
CA ALA A 331 -13.74 -26.30 3.93
C ALA A 331 -13.92 -24.80 3.59
N MET A 332 -15.11 -24.40 3.11
CA MET A 332 -15.46 -23.00 2.87
C MET A 332 -15.42 -22.20 4.18
N ALA A 333 -16.08 -22.70 5.23
CA ALA A 333 -16.10 -22.06 6.55
C ALA A 333 -14.71 -21.95 7.20
N HIS A 334 -13.87 -22.97 7.08
CA HIS A 334 -12.50 -22.97 7.59
C HIS A 334 -11.62 -21.93 6.89
N GLY A 335 -11.90 -21.62 5.61
CA GLY A 335 -11.18 -20.55 4.93
C GLY A 335 -11.49 -19.17 5.52
N VAL A 336 -12.71 -18.94 5.98
CA VAL A 336 -13.12 -17.67 6.62
C VAL A 336 -12.36 -17.43 7.93
N THR A 337 -11.99 -18.49 8.66
CA THR A 337 -11.21 -18.34 9.91
C THR A 337 -9.80 -17.79 9.66
N LYS A 338 -9.35 -17.70 8.40
CA LYS A 338 -8.05 -17.11 8.01
C LYS A 338 -8.08 -15.61 7.79
N LEU A 339 -9.24 -14.95 7.93
CA LEU A 339 -9.36 -13.50 7.80
C LEU A 339 -8.39 -12.69 8.69
N PRO A 340 -8.18 -13.02 9.99
CA PRO A 340 -7.23 -12.27 10.81
C PRO A 340 -5.79 -12.29 10.28
N SER A 341 -5.38 -13.42 9.68
CA SER A 341 -4.06 -13.55 9.05
C SER A 341 -3.97 -12.78 7.74
N MET A 342 -5.07 -12.70 6.98
CA MET A 342 -5.14 -11.90 5.75
C MET A 342 -5.08 -10.39 6.04
N VAL A 343 -5.78 -9.92 7.07
CA VAL A 343 -5.69 -8.54 7.56
C VAL A 343 -4.23 -8.22 7.91
N ARG A 344 -3.60 -9.04 8.76
CA ARG A 344 -2.22 -8.84 9.19
C ARG A 344 -1.23 -8.83 8.01
N ARG A 345 -1.44 -9.73 7.03
CA ARG A 345 -0.64 -9.80 5.80
C ARG A 345 -0.65 -8.48 5.03
N ARG A 346 -1.82 -7.86 4.89
CA ARG A 346 -1.96 -6.58 4.19
C ARG A 346 -1.41 -5.43 5.00
N ARG A 347 -1.64 -5.39 6.31
CA ARG A 347 -1.05 -4.38 7.22
C ARG A 347 0.48 -4.33 7.13
N PHE A 348 1.14 -5.48 7.07
CA PHE A 348 2.59 -5.52 6.85
C PHE A 348 3.00 -4.93 5.49
N GLY A 349 2.18 -5.10 4.45
CA GLY A 349 2.43 -4.55 3.11
C GLY A 349 2.37 -3.03 3.04
N VAL A 350 1.76 -2.39 4.03
CA VAL A 350 1.68 -0.92 4.17
C VAL A 350 2.93 -0.36 4.85
N GLN A 351 3.63 -1.16 5.66
CA GLN A 351 4.76 -0.66 6.44
C GLN A 351 6.03 -0.50 5.60
N VAL A 352 6.83 0.52 5.92
CA VAL A 352 8.14 0.71 5.29
C VAL A 352 9.20 -0.13 6.01
N PRO A 353 9.74 -1.19 5.37
CA PRO A 353 10.74 -2.06 5.98
C PRO A 353 12.09 -1.37 6.11
N VAL A 354 12.98 -1.98 6.89
CA VAL A 354 14.39 -1.60 6.85
C VAL A 354 15.06 -2.25 5.62
N ASP A 355 15.97 -1.55 4.97
CA ASP A 355 16.85 -2.16 4.00
C ASP A 355 17.92 -2.99 4.73
N LEU A 356 17.75 -4.30 4.65
CA LEU A 356 18.63 -5.25 5.32
C LEU A 356 20.02 -5.34 4.69
N ASN A 357 20.21 -4.83 3.48
CA ASN A 357 21.51 -4.83 2.81
C ASN A 357 22.38 -3.64 3.22
N THR A 358 21.76 -2.49 3.50
CA THR A 358 22.48 -1.28 3.91
C THR A 358 22.65 -1.21 5.43
N VAL A 359 21.60 -1.49 6.19
CA VAL A 359 21.65 -1.43 7.65
C VAL A 359 22.34 -2.68 8.19
N HIS A 360 23.27 -2.51 9.13
CA HIS A 360 23.93 -3.61 9.84
C HIS A 360 23.70 -3.44 11.35
N VAL A 361 23.36 -4.53 12.04
CA VAL A 361 23.05 -4.50 13.48
C VAL A 361 23.94 -5.45 14.27
N THR A 362 24.36 -5.02 15.45
CA THR A 362 25.22 -5.79 16.37
C THR A 362 24.63 -5.87 17.79
N ASN A 363 23.32 -5.66 17.92
CA ASN A 363 22.66 -5.63 19.22
C ASN A 363 22.89 -6.94 19.99
N THR A 364 23.35 -6.82 21.24
CA THR A 364 23.74 -7.97 22.07
C THR A 364 22.58 -8.58 22.86
N ARG A 365 21.44 -7.88 22.89
CA ARG A 365 20.21 -8.30 23.58
C ARG A 365 19.02 -8.19 22.64
N CYS A 366 18.06 -9.09 22.83
CA CYS A 366 16.81 -9.05 22.10
C CYS A 366 16.02 -7.78 22.49
N PRO A 367 15.56 -6.96 21.53
CA PRO A 367 14.78 -5.77 21.86
C PRO A 367 13.45 -6.13 22.53
N CYS A 368 12.87 -7.31 22.26
CA CYS A 368 11.56 -7.70 22.78
C CYS A 368 11.58 -8.20 24.23
N CYS A 369 12.59 -8.97 24.63
CA CYS A 369 12.63 -9.63 25.94
C CYS A 369 13.94 -9.41 26.71
N THR A 370 14.88 -8.63 26.16
CA THR A 370 16.20 -8.31 26.73
C THR A 370 17.16 -9.49 26.94
N HIS A 371 16.76 -10.71 26.55
CA HIS A 371 17.62 -11.89 26.57
C HIS A 371 18.91 -11.68 25.76
N SER A 372 20.02 -12.17 26.30
CA SER A 372 21.32 -12.12 25.62
C SER A 372 21.29 -12.92 24.32
N LEU A 373 21.78 -12.31 23.24
CA LEU A 373 21.91 -12.91 21.91
C LEU A 373 23.31 -13.48 21.66
N LYS A 374 24.24 -13.32 22.61
CA LYS A 374 25.60 -13.89 22.52
C LYS A 374 25.53 -15.41 22.51
N LEU A 375 26.24 -16.06 21.58
CA LEU A 375 26.57 -17.48 21.71
C LEU A 375 27.31 -17.67 23.04
N SER A 376 26.79 -18.51 23.93
CA SER A 376 27.60 -18.93 25.07
C SER A 376 28.75 -19.80 24.54
N LEU A 377 29.97 -19.56 25.03
CA LEU A 377 31.15 -20.40 24.73
C LEU A 377 30.87 -21.88 25.01
N ALA A 378 29.98 -22.20 25.95
CA ALA A 378 29.51 -23.55 26.25
C ALA A 378 28.72 -24.20 25.11
N VAL A 379 27.89 -23.45 24.38
CA VAL A 379 27.14 -23.95 23.20
C VAL A 379 28.07 -24.14 22.00
N ALA A 380 29.04 -23.25 21.82
CA ALA A 380 30.08 -23.41 20.79
C ALA A 380 30.98 -24.65 21.08
N ALA A 381 31.35 -24.87 22.35
CA ALA A 381 32.14 -26.03 22.77
C ALA A 381 31.33 -27.34 22.67
N SER A 382 30.06 -27.35 23.07
CA SER A 382 29.18 -28.52 23.01
C SER A 382 28.96 -29.00 21.56
N ALA A 383 28.82 -28.06 20.62
CA ALA A 383 28.61 -28.40 19.21
C ALA A 383 29.82 -29.09 18.58
N ILE A 384 31.04 -28.70 18.98
CA ILE A 384 32.29 -29.33 18.55
C ILE A 384 32.38 -30.76 19.12
N THR A 385 31.93 -30.99 20.36
CA THR A 385 31.99 -32.33 20.99
C THR A 385 30.96 -33.32 20.46
N THR A 386 29.80 -32.87 19.96
CA THR A 386 28.71 -33.78 19.57
C THR A 386 28.67 -34.14 18.08
N LEU A 387 29.55 -33.59 17.22
CA LEU A 387 29.54 -33.78 15.75
C LEU A 387 28.15 -33.57 15.09
N ASN A 388 27.24 -32.89 15.78
CA ASN A 388 25.85 -32.74 15.41
C ASN A 388 25.58 -31.26 15.15
N LEU A 389 25.94 -30.78 13.95
CA LEU A 389 25.73 -29.39 13.52
C LEU A 389 24.23 -28.99 13.53
N GLY A 390 23.30 -29.93 13.66
CA GLY A 390 21.86 -29.65 13.75
C GLY A 390 21.39 -29.05 15.08
N SER A 391 22.21 -29.08 16.15
CA SER A 391 21.85 -28.57 17.49
C SER A 391 22.35 -27.14 17.78
N LEU A 392 23.09 -26.51 16.86
CA LEU A 392 23.46 -25.08 16.94
C LEU A 392 22.26 -24.21 16.53
N LYS A 393 21.17 -24.28 17.29
CA LYS A 393 20.02 -23.40 17.16
C LYS A 393 20.32 -22.05 17.83
N THR A 394 21.29 -21.29 17.33
CA THR A 394 21.27 -19.83 17.51
C THR A 394 20.28 -19.26 16.53
N HIS A 395 18.98 -19.52 16.77
CA HIS A 395 17.87 -19.10 15.92
C HIS A 395 17.54 -17.62 16.08
N ASN A 396 18.57 -16.79 16.24
CA ASN A 396 18.37 -15.36 16.17
C ASN A 396 18.06 -15.02 14.71
N LYS A 397 17.02 -14.24 14.48
CA LYS A 397 16.66 -13.76 13.15
C LYS A 397 16.62 -12.26 13.15
N ARG A 398 16.86 -11.69 11.97
CA ARG A 398 16.73 -10.26 11.75
C ARG A 398 15.28 -9.94 11.42
N CYS A 399 14.69 -9.01 12.16
CA CYS A 399 13.33 -8.57 11.92
C CYS A 399 13.27 -7.73 10.63
N TYR A 400 12.33 -8.04 9.74
CA TYR A 400 12.08 -7.36 8.47
C TYR A 400 11.73 -5.87 8.66
N LEU A 401 10.99 -5.55 9.73
CA LEU A 401 10.53 -4.18 9.97
C LEU A 401 11.56 -3.35 10.74
N CYS A 402 11.89 -3.71 11.98
CA CYS A 402 12.81 -2.89 12.79
C CYS A 402 14.31 -3.10 12.48
N GLY A 403 14.68 -4.21 11.82
CA GLY A 403 16.06 -4.51 11.48
C GLY A 403 16.92 -5.13 12.57
N TYR A 404 16.46 -5.20 13.82
CA TYR A 404 17.20 -5.80 14.93
C TYR A 404 17.29 -7.33 14.86
N LEU A 405 18.33 -7.89 15.50
CA LEU A 405 18.41 -9.32 15.81
C LEU A 405 17.49 -9.64 17.00
N VAL A 406 16.74 -10.73 16.88
CA VAL A 406 15.71 -11.13 17.83
C VAL A 406 15.87 -12.61 18.17
N CYS A 407 15.68 -12.98 19.44
CA CYS A 407 15.81 -14.37 19.88
C CYS A 407 14.72 -15.27 19.29
N ALA A 408 14.95 -16.58 19.34
CA ALA A 408 14.05 -17.60 18.77
C ALA A 408 12.59 -17.49 19.23
N ASP A 409 12.37 -17.05 20.46
CA ASP A 409 11.03 -16.99 21.09
C ASP A 409 10.28 -15.69 20.79
N CYS A 410 10.96 -14.69 20.22
CA CYS A 410 10.41 -13.36 20.01
C CYS A 410 10.19 -13.02 18.53
N TRP A 411 10.32 -13.97 17.60
CA TRP A 411 9.98 -13.75 16.19
C TRP A 411 9.00 -14.80 15.66
N SER A 412 8.18 -14.40 14.69
CA SER A 412 7.30 -15.28 13.92
C SER A 412 7.59 -15.13 12.42
N ALA A 413 7.38 -16.23 11.69
CA ALA A 413 7.29 -16.17 10.23
C ALA A 413 5.90 -15.66 9.87
N GLU A 414 5.85 -14.55 9.15
CA GLU A 414 4.61 -13.94 8.68
C GLU A 414 4.64 -13.88 7.14
N THR A 415 3.49 -13.55 6.56
CA THR A 415 3.39 -13.28 5.11
C THR A 415 2.99 -11.83 4.91
N MET A 416 3.44 -11.25 3.80
CA MET A 416 3.17 -9.86 3.43
C MET A 416 2.70 -9.82 1.99
N GLU A 417 1.67 -9.02 1.70
CA GLU A 417 1.23 -8.72 0.32
C GLU A 417 1.93 -7.43 -0.13
N CYS A 418 2.79 -7.50 -1.13
CA CYS A 418 3.46 -6.33 -1.70
C CYS A 418 2.49 -5.54 -2.60
N ALA A 419 2.86 -4.30 -2.95
CA ALA A 419 2.11 -3.46 -3.91
C ALA A 419 1.80 -4.18 -5.25
N SER A 420 2.73 -5.00 -5.73
CA SER A 420 2.54 -5.84 -6.93
C SER A 420 1.63 -7.08 -6.72
N ARG A 421 0.85 -7.13 -5.63
CA ARG A 421 0.00 -8.26 -5.20
C ARG A 421 0.73 -9.59 -4.96
N ARG A 422 2.06 -9.60 -5.07
CA ARG A 422 2.89 -10.76 -4.74
C ARG A 422 2.96 -10.95 -3.23
N VAL A 423 2.90 -12.20 -2.79
CA VAL A 423 3.01 -12.55 -1.38
C VAL A 423 4.45 -12.98 -1.06
N ALA A 424 5.07 -12.32 -0.08
CA ALA A 424 6.40 -12.64 0.41
C ALA A 424 6.34 -13.21 1.84
N ALA A 425 7.27 -14.10 2.17
CA ALA A 425 7.48 -14.56 3.54
C ALA A 425 8.48 -13.63 4.24
N ILE A 426 8.14 -13.17 5.43
CA ILE A 426 8.94 -12.24 6.22
C ILE A 426 9.14 -12.75 7.64
N VAL A 427 10.19 -12.27 8.32
CA VAL A 427 10.40 -12.53 9.75
C VAL A 427 10.09 -11.25 10.51
N VAL A 428 9.18 -11.33 11.48
CA VAL A 428 8.78 -10.16 12.27
C VAL A 428 8.89 -10.48 13.75
N CYS A 429 9.37 -9.52 14.54
CA CYS A 429 9.42 -9.68 15.98
C CYS A 429 8.07 -9.40 16.65
N THR A 430 7.85 -9.96 17.84
CA THR A 430 6.61 -9.77 18.61
C THR A 430 6.27 -8.29 18.82
N ARG A 431 7.29 -7.46 19.06
CA ARG A 431 7.13 -6.02 19.22
C ARG A 431 6.66 -5.32 17.95
N CYS A 432 7.30 -5.61 16.80
CA CYS A 432 6.88 -5.07 15.51
C CYS A 432 5.45 -5.52 15.16
N ARG A 433 5.11 -6.78 15.41
CA ARG A 433 3.75 -7.30 15.20
C ARG A 433 2.71 -6.55 16.04
N ALA A 434 3.01 -6.26 17.31
CA ALA A 434 2.12 -5.49 18.17
C ALA A 434 1.93 -4.05 17.69
N ASN A 435 3.01 -3.38 17.27
CA ASN A 435 2.96 -2.01 16.76
C ASN A 435 2.15 -1.94 15.44
N VAL A 436 2.36 -2.87 14.51
CA VAL A 436 1.55 -2.97 13.27
C VAL A 436 0.08 -3.25 13.58
N GLN A 437 -0.23 -3.99 14.64
CA GLN A 437 -1.62 -4.22 15.04
C GLN A 437 -2.29 -2.96 15.59
N ALA A 438 -1.51 -2.02 16.16
CA ALA A 438 -2.03 -0.83 16.83
C ALA A 438 -2.39 0.32 15.89
N CYS A 439 -1.79 0.39 14.70
CA CYS A 439 -2.09 1.41 13.70
C CYS A 439 -3.54 1.35 13.19
N GLU A 440 -4.00 2.43 12.57
CA GLU A 440 -5.32 2.54 11.94
C GLU A 440 -5.22 2.40 10.42
N TYR A 441 -6.05 1.54 9.82
CA TYR A 441 -5.92 1.16 8.40
C TYR A 441 -7.17 1.45 7.57
N SER A 442 -8.21 2.03 8.16
CA SER A 442 -9.48 2.26 7.47
C SER A 442 -9.32 3.03 6.17
N GLU A 443 -8.57 4.12 6.16
CA GLU A 443 -8.35 4.94 4.96
C GLU A 443 -7.40 4.31 3.94
N VAL A 444 -6.53 3.38 4.36
CA VAL A 444 -5.66 2.65 3.43
C VAL A 444 -6.46 1.73 2.54
N PHE A 445 -7.57 1.20 3.06
CA PHE A 445 -8.40 0.18 2.41
C PHE A 445 -9.81 0.69 2.05
N SER A 446 -10.06 2.00 2.16
CA SER A 446 -11.32 2.63 1.79
C SER A 446 -11.47 2.74 0.26
N GLY A 447 -12.69 3.03 -0.19
CA GLY A 447 -13.00 3.26 -1.61
C GLY A 447 -13.02 2.01 -2.49
N THR A 448 -13.19 2.25 -3.79
CA THR A 448 -13.16 1.26 -4.86
C THR A 448 -11.75 0.72 -5.08
N ALA A 449 -11.61 -0.36 -5.84
CA ALA A 449 -10.29 -0.90 -6.11
C ALA A 449 -9.39 0.04 -6.92
N ALA A 450 -9.95 0.82 -7.85
CA ALA A 450 -9.22 1.82 -8.62
C ALA A 450 -8.70 2.95 -7.70
N GLN A 451 -9.53 3.40 -6.75
CA GLN A 451 -9.10 4.36 -5.73
C GLN A 451 -7.98 3.77 -4.85
N ARG A 452 -8.13 2.53 -4.36
CA ARG A 452 -7.08 1.85 -3.58
C ARG A 452 -5.76 1.68 -4.35
N GLU A 453 -5.82 1.47 -5.66
CA GLU A 453 -4.63 1.32 -6.49
C GLU A 453 -3.82 2.62 -6.60
N LYS A 454 -4.49 3.79 -6.67
CA LYS A 454 -3.81 5.11 -6.64
C LYS A 454 -2.99 5.29 -5.37
N HIS A 455 -3.51 4.81 -4.23
CA HIS A 455 -2.84 4.90 -2.93
C HIS A 455 -1.92 3.70 -2.63
N GLN A 456 -1.73 2.76 -3.57
CA GLN A 456 -0.90 1.58 -3.35
C GLN A 456 0.59 1.84 -3.60
N GLY A 457 1.43 1.21 -2.77
CA GLY A 457 2.89 1.24 -2.91
C GLY A 457 3.55 2.42 -2.22
N PRO A 458 4.87 2.61 -2.39
CA PRO A 458 5.58 3.68 -1.74
C PRO A 458 5.19 5.05 -2.31
N PRO A 459 5.29 6.12 -1.48
CA PRO A 459 5.25 7.51 -1.92
C PRO A 459 6.14 7.75 -3.14
N ARG A 460 5.61 8.44 -4.15
CA ARG A 460 6.33 8.70 -5.41
C ARG A 460 6.04 10.07 -6.01
N VAL A 461 6.93 10.52 -6.88
CA VAL A 461 6.70 11.68 -7.75
C VAL A 461 6.20 11.17 -9.10
N VAL A 462 5.21 11.84 -9.66
CA VAL A 462 4.60 11.52 -10.95
C VAL A 462 4.67 12.71 -11.91
N GLU A 463 4.47 12.46 -13.20
CA GLU A 463 4.37 13.54 -14.19
C GLU A 463 3.13 14.42 -13.94
N ASP A 464 3.23 15.68 -14.36
CA ASP A 464 2.12 16.62 -14.29
C ASP A 464 1.01 16.24 -15.28
N SER A 465 -0.25 16.45 -14.89
CA SER A 465 -1.38 16.40 -15.83
C SER A 465 -1.39 17.65 -16.71
N GLU A 466 -1.84 17.54 -17.97
CA GLU A 466 -1.82 18.64 -18.97
C GLU A 466 -2.44 19.97 -18.50
N ASN A 467 -3.32 19.97 -17.49
CA ASN A 467 -4.02 21.14 -16.98
C ASN A 467 -3.78 21.42 -15.48
N ALA A 468 -2.65 20.99 -14.90
CA ALA A 468 -2.39 21.18 -13.47
C ALA A 468 -2.31 22.67 -13.08
N PRO A 469 -3.19 23.20 -12.20
CA PRO A 469 -3.28 24.64 -11.91
C PRO A 469 -2.25 25.12 -10.88
N THR A 470 -1.26 24.30 -10.50
CA THR A 470 -0.35 24.59 -9.38
C THR A 470 0.33 25.95 -9.51
N VAL A 471 0.90 26.27 -10.67
CA VAL A 471 1.63 27.53 -10.87
C VAL A 471 0.69 28.72 -10.97
N SER A 472 -0.44 28.59 -11.68
CA SER A 472 -1.41 29.69 -11.79
C SER A 472 -1.99 30.08 -10.43
N LEU A 473 -2.32 29.10 -9.58
CA LEU A 473 -2.80 29.36 -8.22
C LEU A 473 -1.78 30.12 -7.36
N LEU A 474 -0.48 29.88 -7.55
CA LEU A 474 0.58 30.60 -6.84
C LEU A 474 0.72 32.03 -7.35
N VAL A 475 0.68 32.22 -8.67
CA VAL A 475 0.72 33.54 -9.32
C VAL A 475 -0.47 34.40 -8.91
N ASP A 476 -1.67 33.83 -8.91
CA ASP A 476 -2.89 34.52 -8.48
C ASP A 476 -2.81 34.90 -6.99
N PHE A 477 -2.30 33.99 -6.16
CA PHE A 477 -2.13 34.26 -4.73
C PHE A 477 -1.10 35.36 -4.45
N LEU A 478 0.05 35.37 -5.13
CA LEU A 478 1.04 36.44 -5.00
C LEU A 478 0.48 37.78 -5.48
N SER A 479 -0.23 37.78 -6.61
CA SER A 479 -0.89 38.98 -7.15
C SER A 479 -1.92 39.54 -6.18
N ALA A 480 -2.79 38.68 -5.63
CA ALA A 480 -3.77 39.06 -4.63
C ALA A 480 -3.12 39.57 -3.34
N SER A 481 -2.00 38.98 -2.92
CA SER A 481 -1.26 39.43 -1.73
C SER A 481 -0.66 40.83 -1.90
N LEU A 482 -0.15 41.17 -3.09
CA LEU A 482 0.30 42.53 -3.40
C LEU A 482 -0.86 43.53 -3.45
N LEU A 483 -1.98 43.17 -4.10
CA LEU A 483 -3.14 44.05 -4.23
C LEU A 483 -3.82 44.36 -2.88
N ASN A 484 -3.79 43.42 -1.94
CA ASN A 484 -4.44 43.56 -0.64
C ASN A 484 -3.54 44.21 0.42
N SER A 485 -2.24 44.39 0.16
CA SER A 485 -1.31 45.03 1.08
C SER A 485 -0.99 46.46 0.63
N THR A 486 -0.76 47.38 1.58
CA THR A 486 -0.34 48.74 1.24
C THR A 486 1.16 48.77 0.95
N ALA A 487 1.62 49.55 -0.04
CA ALA A 487 3.02 49.59 -0.48
C ALA A 487 4.06 49.82 0.65
N ASP A 488 3.69 50.55 1.70
CA ASP A 488 4.57 50.83 2.85
C ASP A 488 4.42 49.82 4.01
N SER A 489 3.63 48.76 3.84
CA SER A 489 3.43 47.73 4.88
C SER A 489 4.55 46.70 4.90
N THR A 490 4.80 46.12 6.09
CA THR A 490 5.71 44.98 6.26
C THR A 490 5.25 43.77 5.44
N GLU A 491 3.95 43.57 5.29
CA GLU A 491 3.38 42.51 4.46
C GLU A 491 3.74 42.68 2.98
N HIS A 492 3.58 43.89 2.42
CA HIS A 492 3.95 44.16 1.01
C HIS A 492 5.45 43.98 0.79
N ALA A 493 6.27 44.50 1.71
CA ALA A 493 7.71 44.33 1.68
C ALA A 493 8.12 42.84 1.72
N ALA A 494 7.48 42.02 2.56
CA ALA A 494 7.72 40.58 2.63
C ALA A 494 7.33 39.86 1.33
N VAL A 495 6.18 40.19 0.73
CA VAL A 495 5.76 39.62 -0.56
C VAL A 495 6.75 39.97 -1.66
N MET A 496 7.18 41.22 -1.76
CA MET A 496 8.18 41.65 -2.73
C MET A 496 9.55 41.02 -2.48
N ALA A 497 9.96 40.84 -1.23
CA ALA A 497 11.19 40.14 -0.89
C ALA A 497 11.15 38.68 -1.37
N VAL A 498 10.06 37.95 -1.09
CA VAL A 498 9.88 36.56 -1.54
C VAL A 498 9.91 36.46 -3.07
N ILE A 499 9.20 37.34 -3.78
CA ILE A 499 9.20 37.39 -5.25
C ILE A 499 10.62 37.60 -5.79
N ARG A 500 11.36 38.57 -5.24
CA ARG A 500 12.74 38.86 -5.69
C ARG A 500 13.67 37.68 -5.42
N THR A 501 13.58 37.04 -4.26
CA THR A 501 14.42 35.88 -3.93
C THR A 501 14.12 34.69 -4.83
N LEU A 502 12.85 34.42 -5.15
CA LEU A 502 12.47 33.35 -6.10
C LEU A 502 13.03 33.60 -7.50
N LEU A 503 13.00 34.85 -7.99
CA LEU A 503 13.53 35.20 -9.30
C LEU A 503 15.07 35.16 -9.38
N ARG A 504 15.77 35.33 -8.25
CA ARG A 504 17.24 35.32 -8.19
C ARG A 504 17.82 33.91 -8.28
N GLN A 505 17.11 32.90 -7.77
CA GLN A 505 17.51 31.50 -7.86
C GLN A 505 17.71 31.06 -9.32
N ASP A 506 16.84 31.54 -10.21
CA ASP A 506 16.87 31.21 -11.63
C ASP A 506 18.09 31.80 -12.38
N SER A 507 18.63 32.94 -11.90
CA SER A 507 19.81 33.56 -12.51
C SER A 507 21.13 32.92 -12.10
N GLU A 508 21.18 32.23 -10.96
CA GLU A 508 22.39 31.52 -10.49
C GLU A 508 22.55 30.16 -11.19
N ASP A 509 21.45 29.56 -11.68
CA ASP A 509 21.46 28.32 -12.45
C ASP A 509 21.89 28.52 -13.93
N ALA A 510 21.96 29.76 -14.41
CA ALA A 510 22.24 30.13 -15.81
C ALA A 510 23.67 30.64 -16.07
N GLU A 511 24.50 30.82 -15.05
CA GLU A 511 25.88 31.33 -15.21
C GLU A 511 26.91 30.18 -15.28
N ASP A 512 26.92 29.44 -16.39
CA ASP A 512 28.09 28.65 -16.85
C ASP A 512 28.48 28.98 -18.31
N ASP A 513 27.97 30.08 -18.88
CA ASP A 513 28.28 30.49 -20.26
C ASP A 513 28.29 32.02 -20.44
N SER A 514 29.24 32.71 -19.78
CA SER A 514 29.84 33.92 -20.39
C SER A 514 31.16 34.29 -19.72
N ASP A 515 32.26 34.00 -20.40
CA ASP A 515 33.55 34.63 -20.18
C ASP A 515 33.45 36.14 -20.47
N ASP A 516 33.47 37.00 -19.46
CA ASP A 516 34.01 38.36 -19.65
C ASP A 516 34.81 38.83 -18.44
N TYR A 517 36.04 39.24 -18.73
CA TYR A 517 37.08 39.65 -17.79
C TYR A 517 36.81 41.08 -17.29
N SER A 518 36.67 41.27 -15.98
CA SER A 518 37.38 42.36 -15.29
C SER A 518 37.41 42.15 -13.78
N SER A 519 38.63 42.25 -13.24
CA SER A 519 39.00 42.19 -11.84
C SER A 519 38.50 43.41 -11.05
N GLU A 520 37.95 43.19 -9.85
CA GLU A 520 38.35 43.87 -8.60
C GLU A 520 37.54 43.35 -7.37
N GLU A 521 38.28 42.74 -6.45
CA GLU A 521 38.18 42.71 -4.98
C GLU A 521 36.82 42.51 -4.24
N ASP A 522 36.75 41.37 -3.55
CA ASP A 522 36.40 41.20 -2.13
C ASP A 522 35.24 42.05 -1.56
N LYS A 523 34.00 41.62 -1.86
CA LYS A 523 32.81 41.89 -1.02
C LYS A 523 31.92 40.66 -0.97
N SER A 524 31.49 40.30 0.23
CA SER A 524 30.60 39.17 0.51
C SER A 524 29.37 39.18 -0.39
N GLU A 525 28.99 38.00 -0.88
CA GLU A 525 27.86 37.69 -1.77
C GLU A 525 26.48 38.22 -1.32
N PHE A 526 26.39 38.70 -0.07
CA PHE A 526 25.19 39.24 0.57
C PHE A 526 24.96 40.75 0.36
N ASP A 527 25.90 41.49 -0.24
CA ASP A 527 25.89 42.97 -0.26
C ASP A 527 25.43 43.60 -1.59
N ARG A 528 24.84 42.81 -2.51
CA ARG A 528 24.28 43.33 -3.78
C ARG A 528 22.79 43.65 -3.63
N ASP A 529 22.50 44.88 -3.22
CA ASP A 529 21.14 45.44 -3.09
C ASP A 529 20.46 45.80 -4.43
N GLU A 530 21.08 45.55 -5.60
CA GLU A 530 20.48 45.85 -6.91
C GLU A 530 20.09 44.61 -7.72
N PRO A 531 18.79 44.37 -7.99
CA PRO A 531 18.35 43.31 -8.88
C PRO A 531 18.79 43.60 -10.33
N ARG A 532 19.44 42.61 -10.97
CA ARG A 532 19.88 42.65 -12.39
C ARG A 532 18.74 42.70 -13.42
N PHE A 533 17.50 42.93 -13.01
CA PHE A 533 16.33 42.97 -13.89
C PHE A 533 15.80 44.40 -14.04
N LYS A 534 15.31 44.74 -15.26
CA LYS A 534 14.56 45.99 -15.47
C LYS A 534 13.44 46.09 -14.44
N ILE A 535 13.24 47.27 -13.85
CA ILE A 535 12.14 47.56 -12.93
C ILE A 535 10.82 47.29 -13.67
N LEU A 536 10.28 46.09 -13.50
CA LEU A 536 8.95 45.71 -13.94
C LEU A 536 7.96 46.18 -12.87
N GLY A 537 6.76 46.60 -13.29
CA GLY A 537 5.67 46.82 -12.33
C GLY A 537 5.31 45.53 -11.59
N GLU A 538 4.61 45.65 -10.46
CA GLU A 538 4.23 44.54 -9.57
C GLU A 538 3.59 43.35 -10.32
N THR A 539 2.69 43.61 -11.27
CA THR A 539 2.08 42.57 -12.11
C THR A 539 3.12 41.85 -12.99
N GLY A 540 4.07 42.59 -13.57
CA GLY A 540 5.09 42.03 -14.45
C GLY A 540 6.12 41.16 -13.74
N VAL A 541 6.42 41.43 -12.46
CA VAL A 541 7.31 40.56 -11.67
C VAL A 541 6.63 39.25 -11.26
N VAL A 542 5.34 39.28 -10.92
CA VAL A 542 4.57 38.08 -10.56
C VAL A 542 4.34 37.17 -11.78
N GLU A 543 4.04 37.74 -12.95
CA GLU A 543 3.99 36.97 -14.21
C GLU A 543 5.32 36.28 -14.52
N LYS A 544 6.45 36.93 -14.21
CA LYS A 544 7.77 36.34 -14.42
C LYS A 544 8.01 35.15 -13.48
N VAL A 545 7.56 35.22 -12.22
CA VAL A 545 7.58 34.07 -11.31
C VAL A 545 6.78 32.91 -11.90
N GLY A 546 5.60 33.18 -12.46
CA GLY A 546 4.80 32.17 -13.15
C GLY A 546 5.57 31.48 -14.28
N LYS A 547 6.23 32.26 -15.14
CA LYS A 547 7.05 31.71 -16.24
C LYS A 547 8.18 30.82 -15.73
N VAL A 548 8.88 31.27 -14.68
CA VAL A 548 10.00 30.54 -14.07
C VAL A 548 9.54 29.22 -13.44
N LEU A 549 8.39 29.22 -12.76
CA LEU A 549 7.86 28.00 -12.13
C LEU A 549 7.20 27.03 -13.12
N SER A 550 6.76 27.51 -14.28
CA SER A 550 6.17 26.70 -15.36
C SER A 550 7.16 26.25 -16.42
N ASP A 551 8.44 26.62 -16.31
CA ASP A 551 9.43 26.28 -17.34
C ASP A 551 9.83 24.80 -17.26
N GLU A 552 9.33 24.01 -18.21
CA GLU A 552 9.61 22.57 -18.30
C GLU A 552 11.09 22.25 -18.51
N GLU A 553 11.87 23.13 -19.17
CA GLU A 553 13.31 22.91 -19.38
C GLU A 553 14.10 23.01 -18.07
N HIS A 554 13.56 23.73 -17.08
CA HIS A 554 14.15 23.92 -15.76
C HIS A 554 13.56 22.98 -14.70
N LEU A 555 12.59 22.12 -15.05
CA LEU A 555 12.10 21.08 -14.14
C LEU A 555 13.09 19.91 -14.09
N PRO A 556 13.42 19.40 -12.87
CA PRO A 556 14.27 18.22 -12.76
C PRO A 556 13.58 17.02 -13.44
N PRO A 557 14.33 16.13 -14.13
CA PRO A 557 13.75 14.92 -14.69
C PRO A 557 13.13 14.05 -13.59
N LEU A 558 12.12 13.26 -13.93
CA LEU A 558 11.35 12.48 -12.95
C LEU A 558 12.23 11.55 -12.12
N GLU A 559 13.27 10.95 -12.70
CA GLU A 559 14.22 10.06 -12.02
C GLU A 559 15.12 10.79 -11.01
N ALA A 560 15.29 12.11 -11.16
CA ALA A 560 16.00 12.95 -10.20
C ALA A 560 15.12 13.36 -9.01
N CYS A 561 13.79 13.26 -9.14
CA CYS A 561 12.82 13.58 -8.09
C CYS A 561 12.73 12.45 -7.06
N LYS A 562 13.76 12.33 -6.21
CA LYS A 562 13.87 11.26 -5.21
C LYS A 562 13.17 11.61 -3.92
N LEU A 563 12.47 10.64 -3.33
CA LEU A 563 11.93 10.71 -1.98
C LEU A 563 12.76 9.81 -1.05
N GLY A 564 13.24 10.39 0.04
CA GLY A 564 14.06 9.71 1.04
C GLY A 564 13.26 8.63 1.76
N ASN A 565 13.82 7.43 1.89
CA ASN A 565 13.26 6.35 2.70
C ASN A 565 11.78 5.98 2.38
N ALA A 566 11.33 6.19 1.14
CA ALA A 566 9.94 5.95 0.74
C ALA A 566 9.60 4.46 0.62
N ALA A 567 10.48 3.65 0.02
CA ALA A 567 10.27 2.22 -0.19
C ALA A 567 10.91 1.35 0.91
N GLU A 568 12.14 1.68 1.31
CA GLU A 568 12.88 1.00 2.37
C GLU A 568 13.67 2.04 3.17
N ARG A 569 13.87 1.80 4.46
CA ARG A 569 14.55 2.71 5.38
C ARG A 569 16.01 2.32 5.56
N ASN A 570 16.89 3.32 5.57
CA ASN A 570 18.32 3.15 5.87
C ASN A 570 18.66 3.19 7.38
N TYR A 571 17.68 2.99 8.27
CA TYR A 571 17.87 2.95 9.73
C TYR A 571 16.96 1.92 10.43
N VAL A 572 17.36 1.51 11.64
CA VAL A 572 16.58 0.64 12.52
C VAL A 572 15.43 1.38 13.20
N LEU A 573 14.39 0.66 13.65
CA LEU A 573 13.33 1.24 14.49
C LEU A 573 13.37 0.69 15.90
N ASP A 574 13.52 1.59 16.86
CA ASP A 574 13.29 1.31 18.27
C ASP A 574 11.83 1.55 18.62
N LEU A 575 10.99 0.58 18.24
CA LEU A 575 9.57 0.61 18.56
C LEU A 575 9.33 0.41 20.07
N PRO A 576 8.25 1.01 20.61
CA PRO A 576 7.88 0.86 22.01
C PRO A 576 7.33 -0.54 22.31
N GLU A 577 7.37 -0.91 23.59
CA GLU A 577 6.70 -2.13 24.08
C GLU A 577 5.18 -1.97 24.10
N ASN A 578 4.68 -0.80 24.53
CA ASN A 578 3.27 -0.47 24.51
C ASN A 578 2.95 0.59 23.43
N PRO A 579 2.54 0.17 22.22
CA PRO A 579 2.25 1.09 21.12
C PRO A 579 1.03 2.00 21.34
N LYS A 580 0.23 1.75 22.38
CA LYS A 580 -0.94 2.57 22.71
C LYS A 580 -0.64 3.68 23.72
N ALA A 581 0.51 3.63 24.38
CA ALA A 581 0.90 4.59 25.41
C ALA A 581 2.16 5.37 25.03
N ASP A 582 3.08 4.73 24.29
CA ASP A 582 4.39 5.28 24.00
C ASP A 582 4.58 5.50 22.50
N VAL A 583 5.62 6.26 22.14
CA VAL A 583 6.05 6.49 20.75
C VAL A 583 7.40 5.81 20.47
N PRO A 584 7.75 5.55 19.20
CA PRO A 584 9.09 5.08 18.84
C PRO A 584 10.19 6.04 19.31
N LEU A 585 11.35 5.51 19.68
CA LEU A 585 12.50 6.36 19.94
C LEU A 585 12.97 7.03 18.65
N SER A 586 13.43 8.27 18.80
CA SER A 586 13.95 9.09 17.71
C SER A 586 15.11 8.43 16.96
N PRO A 587 15.04 8.29 15.62
CA PRO A 587 16.23 7.99 14.85
C PRO A 587 17.18 9.19 14.88
N ILE A 588 18.48 8.91 15.09
CA ILE A 588 19.55 9.91 15.08
C ILE A 588 20.43 9.65 13.84
N PRO A 589 20.60 10.63 12.95
CA PRO A 589 21.44 10.47 11.77
C PRO A 589 22.91 10.38 12.17
N SER A 590 23.72 9.68 11.38
CA SER A 590 25.15 9.47 11.68
C SER A 590 25.98 10.76 11.72
N ASN A 591 25.50 11.82 11.05
CA ASN A 591 26.10 13.15 10.96
C ASN A 591 25.43 14.18 11.89
N GLU A 592 24.73 13.74 12.95
CA GLU A 592 24.00 14.64 13.86
C GLU A 592 24.90 15.71 14.49
N ALA A 593 26.13 15.35 14.87
CA ALA A 593 27.08 16.30 15.46
C ALA A 593 27.40 17.47 14.50
N ASP A 594 27.70 17.15 13.24
CA ASP A 594 28.01 18.13 12.20
C ASP A 594 26.78 18.98 11.86
N ARG A 595 25.59 18.36 11.87
CA ARG A 595 24.31 19.03 11.65
C ARG A 595 24.05 20.10 12.71
N ILE A 596 24.21 19.73 13.98
CA ILE A 596 24.04 20.65 15.11
C ILE A 596 25.10 21.74 15.07
N ALA A 597 26.37 21.40 14.79
CA ALA A 597 27.44 22.39 14.67
C ALA A 597 27.15 23.42 13.56
N SER A 598 26.70 22.96 12.39
CA SER A 598 26.36 23.83 11.24
C SER A 598 25.17 24.73 11.55
N SER A 599 24.13 24.16 12.15
CA SER A 599 22.94 24.94 12.56
C SER A 599 23.27 25.99 13.64
N LYS A 600 24.25 25.73 14.51
CA LYS A 600 24.76 26.72 15.49
C LYS A 600 25.60 27.80 14.80
N ALA A 601 26.53 27.43 13.93
CA ALA A 601 27.42 28.36 13.23
C ALA A 601 26.64 29.32 12.32
N SER A 602 25.62 28.83 11.63
CA SER A 602 24.73 29.64 10.79
C SER A 602 23.74 30.50 11.59
N GLY A 603 23.72 30.41 12.93
CA GLY A 603 22.81 31.15 13.81
C GLY A 603 21.36 30.67 13.82
N ILE A 604 21.00 29.65 13.04
CA ILE A 604 19.63 29.14 12.93
C ILE A 604 19.09 28.62 14.26
N LEU A 605 19.91 27.92 15.05
CA LEU A 605 19.47 27.46 16.37
C LEU A 605 19.26 28.61 17.37
N GLN A 606 19.99 29.71 17.23
CA GLN A 606 19.75 30.92 18.03
C GLN A 606 18.43 31.58 17.63
N LEU A 607 18.18 31.71 16.32
CA LEU A 607 16.92 32.22 15.79
C LEU A 607 15.71 31.38 16.28
N ALA A 608 15.84 30.05 16.23
CA ALA A 608 14.81 29.12 16.73
C ALA A 608 14.51 29.33 18.23
N GLY A 609 15.55 29.55 19.04
CA GLY A 609 15.39 29.84 20.48
C GLY A 609 14.71 31.17 20.79
N ILE A 610 14.70 32.13 19.86
CA ILE A 610 14.02 33.42 20.00
C ILE A 610 12.57 33.33 19.50
N LEU A 611 12.35 32.72 18.34
CA LEU A 611 11.03 32.65 17.72
C LEU A 611 10.12 31.59 18.36
N ALA A 612 10.69 30.50 18.86
CA ALA A 612 9.98 29.39 19.50
C ALA A 612 10.74 28.93 20.76
N PRO A 613 10.78 29.74 21.83
CA PRO A 613 11.49 29.39 23.06
C PRO A 613 10.82 28.20 23.76
N LYS A 614 11.64 27.29 24.31
CA LYS A 614 11.14 26.15 25.09
C LYS A 614 10.47 26.58 26.40
N ASP A 615 11.03 27.60 27.04
CA ASP A 615 10.47 28.20 28.23
C ASP A 615 9.62 29.41 27.82
N LYS A 616 8.30 29.30 28.00
CA LYS A 616 7.36 30.40 27.65
C LYS A 616 7.54 31.60 28.59
N ASP A 617 8.08 31.41 29.79
CA ASP A 617 8.39 32.51 30.71
C ASP A 617 9.70 33.24 30.32
N ALA A 618 10.49 32.62 29.43
CA ALA A 618 11.67 33.21 28.82
C ALA A 618 11.35 33.97 27.50
N GLU A 619 10.08 34.29 27.23
CA GLU A 619 9.72 35.24 26.18
C GLU A 619 10.54 36.53 26.37
N SER A 620 11.53 36.68 25.49
CA SER A 620 12.50 37.77 25.60
C SER A 620 11.76 39.10 25.53
N LYS A 621 12.13 40.06 26.39
CA LYS A 621 11.68 41.46 26.33
C LYS A 621 12.24 42.24 25.11
N GLY A 622 12.91 41.56 24.18
CA GLY A 622 13.42 42.13 22.94
C GLY A 622 12.42 42.01 21.79
N ASP A 623 12.63 42.84 20.75
CA ASP A 623 11.83 42.80 19.53
C ASP A 623 12.02 41.44 18.83
N LYS A 624 10.92 40.73 18.55
CA LYS A 624 10.98 39.46 17.82
C LYS A 624 11.28 39.77 16.35
N PRO A 625 12.19 39.01 15.69
CA PRO A 625 12.40 39.16 14.25
C PRO A 625 11.08 39.02 13.49
N ASP A 626 10.93 39.84 12.45
CA ASP A 626 9.79 39.72 11.54
C ASP A 626 9.74 38.32 10.90
N ILE A 627 8.56 37.73 10.77
CA ILE A 627 8.35 36.39 10.20
C ILE A 627 7.34 36.37 9.03
N HIS A 628 6.84 37.52 8.57
CA HIS A 628 5.82 37.57 7.50
C HIS A 628 6.28 36.88 6.21
N ASP A 629 7.59 36.90 5.89
CA ASP A 629 8.16 36.14 4.77
C ASP A 629 8.07 34.62 4.96
N LEU A 630 8.39 34.12 6.17
CA LEU A 630 8.29 32.69 6.49
C LEU A 630 6.83 32.22 6.50
N GLU A 631 5.90 33.04 6.99
CA GLU A 631 4.47 32.77 6.94
C GLU A 631 3.93 32.77 5.51
N LEU A 632 4.40 33.69 4.67
CA LEU A 632 4.07 33.70 3.24
C LEU A 632 4.57 32.43 2.55
N LEU A 633 5.79 31.97 2.86
CA LEU A 633 6.34 30.72 2.34
C LEU A 633 5.51 29.50 2.77
N CYS A 634 5.01 29.45 4.02
CA CYS A 634 4.09 28.41 4.46
C CYS A 634 2.76 28.45 3.67
N ARG A 635 2.21 29.64 3.41
CA ARG A 635 1.00 29.81 2.60
C ARG A 635 1.20 29.38 1.14
N LEU A 636 2.33 29.70 0.54
CA LEU A 636 2.72 29.22 -0.79
C LEU A 636 2.85 27.70 -0.80
N ALA A 637 3.50 27.11 0.21
CA ALA A 637 3.63 25.66 0.33
C ALA A 637 2.28 24.93 0.45
N VAL A 638 1.33 25.48 1.22
CA VAL A 638 -0.06 25.00 1.29
C VAL A 638 -0.71 25.01 -0.09
N LYS A 639 -0.57 26.09 -0.86
CA LYS A 639 -1.14 26.20 -2.21
C LYS A 639 -0.47 25.26 -3.21
N THR A 640 0.85 25.13 -3.16
CA THR A 640 1.60 24.19 -4.01
C THR A 640 1.16 22.75 -3.78
N MET A 641 1.08 22.35 -2.51
CA MET A 641 0.81 20.95 -2.14
C MET A 641 -0.68 20.61 -2.02
N ASP A 642 -1.56 21.61 -2.09
CA ASP A 642 -2.98 21.48 -1.75
C ASP A 642 -3.18 20.78 -0.39
N CYS A 643 -2.50 21.31 0.64
CA CYS A 643 -2.48 20.77 1.99
C CYS A 643 -3.13 21.73 2.98
N SER A 644 -3.71 21.20 4.06
CA SER A 644 -4.36 21.99 5.09
C SER A 644 -3.40 22.94 5.81
N TYR A 645 -2.19 22.46 6.16
CA TYR A 645 -1.23 23.26 6.92
C TYR A 645 0.21 23.09 6.45
N SER A 646 1.03 24.10 6.70
CA SER A 646 2.48 24.08 6.47
C SER A 646 3.24 24.72 7.63
N PHE A 647 4.50 24.32 7.79
CA PHE A 647 5.39 24.74 8.86
C PHE A 647 6.81 24.94 8.34
N VAL A 648 7.50 25.94 8.90
CA VAL A 648 8.96 26.04 8.88
C VAL A 648 9.47 25.64 10.25
N THR A 649 10.25 24.55 10.30
CA THR A 649 10.71 23.98 11.57
C THR A 649 12.22 23.82 11.63
N VAL A 650 12.77 23.90 12.85
CA VAL A 650 14.20 23.69 13.15
C VAL A 650 14.32 22.59 14.19
N MET A 651 15.06 21.53 13.86
CA MET A 651 15.31 20.41 14.78
C MET A 651 16.56 20.67 15.62
N SER A 652 16.40 20.80 16.94
CA SER A 652 17.50 20.81 17.90
C SER A 652 17.91 19.38 18.29
N GLU A 653 18.75 19.23 19.31
CA GLU A 653 19.13 17.92 19.82
C GLU A 653 17.92 17.14 20.39
N LYS A 654 16.99 17.84 21.05
CA LYS A 654 15.89 17.22 21.82
C LYS A 654 14.49 17.65 21.40
N ASP A 655 14.37 18.78 20.71
CA ASP A 655 13.08 19.41 20.42
C ASP A 655 13.05 19.96 18.99
N GLU A 656 11.88 19.95 18.38
CA GLU A 656 11.56 20.66 17.15
C GLU A 656 10.90 22.01 17.46
N HIS A 657 11.43 23.07 16.87
CA HIS A 657 10.95 24.43 17.03
C HIS A 657 10.17 24.84 15.78
N VAL A 658 8.93 25.29 15.94
CA VAL A 658 8.08 25.77 14.84
C VAL A 658 8.24 27.28 14.71
N LEU A 659 9.00 27.73 13.72
CA LEU A 659 9.35 29.14 13.52
C LEU A 659 8.23 29.91 12.82
N ALA A 660 7.53 29.27 11.89
CA ALA A 660 6.36 29.81 11.21
C ALA A 660 5.37 28.67 10.90
N SER A 661 4.08 28.99 10.86
CA SER A 661 3.02 28.04 10.56
C SER A 661 1.79 28.72 9.96
N THR A 662 1.05 28.01 9.10
CA THR A 662 -0.32 28.42 8.74
C THR A 662 -1.38 28.01 9.77
N HIS A 663 -1.03 27.15 10.73
CA HIS A 663 -1.91 26.78 11.83
C HIS A 663 -1.63 27.66 13.06
N PRO A 664 -2.61 28.45 13.55
CA PRO A 664 -2.37 29.43 14.61
C PRO A 664 -1.87 28.78 15.92
N ASP A 665 -2.40 27.62 16.30
CA ASP A 665 -2.01 26.94 17.56
C ASP A 665 -0.57 26.38 17.56
N PHE A 666 0.10 26.32 16.41
CA PHE A 666 1.46 25.77 16.29
C PHE A 666 2.52 26.84 16.07
N ALA A 667 2.15 28.11 15.86
CA ALA A 667 3.10 29.19 15.74
C ALA A 667 3.90 29.35 17.05
N GLY A 668 5.23 29.26 16.97
CA GLY A 668 6.11 29.32 18.15
C GLY A 668 6.08 28.06 19.03
N ALA A 669 5.47 26.96 18.57
CA ALA A 669 5.42 25.71 19.33
C ALA A 669 6.79 25.02 19.40
N VAL A 670 7.00 24.29 20.50
CA VAL A 670 8.16 23.43 20.70
C VAL A 670 7.68 22.02 21.00
N VAL A 671 8.10 21.07 20.18
CA VAL A 671 7.63 19.68 20.21
C VAL A 671 8.81 18.76 20.54
N PRO A 672 8.70 17.83 21.52
CA PRO A 672 9.77 16.87 21.78
C PRO A 672 10.12 16.07 20.53
N ARG A 673 11.41 15.90 20.22
CA ARG A 673 11.88 15.29 18.95
C ARG A 673 11.23 13.94 18.65
N GLU A 674 11.06 13.08 19.65
CA GLU A 674 10.41 11.77 19.51
C GLU A 674 8.94 11.83 19.04
N GLN A 675 8.27 12.97 19.24
CA GLN A 675 6.89 13.22 18.82
C GLN A 675 6.78 13.81 17.40
N THR A 676 7.89 13.90 16.66
CA THR A 676 7.96 14.65 15.39
C THR A 676 8.07 13.73 14.19
N THR A 677 7.51 14.17 13.06
CA THR A 677 7.71 13.49 11.76
C THR A 677 9.04 13.92 11.13
N CYS A 678 9.40 15.21 11.23
CA CYS A 678 10.54 15.83 10.57
C CYS A 678 11.89 15.20 10.94
N GLN A 679 12.03 14.59 12.13
CA GLN A 679 13.24 13.83 12.48
C GLN A 679 13.56 12.69 11.50
N HIS A 680 12.54 12.09 10.87
CA HIS A 680 12.73 10.98 9.93
C HIS A 680 13.23 11.47 8.57
N LEU A 681 12.98 12.74 8.23
CA LEU A 681 13.55 13.41 7.06
C LEU A 681 15.06 13.55 7.19
N LEU A 682 15.57 13.81 8.41
CA LEU A 682 17.01 13.96 8.66
C LEU A 682 17.85 12.71 8.32
N MET A 683 17.20 11.56 8.12
CA MET A 683 17.85 10.30 7.76
C MET A 683 18.17 10.17 6.26
N SER A 684 17.86 11.18 5.44
CA SER A 684 18.12 11.22 4.00
C SER A 684 18.37 12.65 3.51
N PRO A 685 19.20 12.87 2.46
CA PRO A 685 19.36 14.20 1.87
C PRO A 685 18.19 14.64 0.99
N HIS A 686 17.18 13.78 0.80
CA HIS A 686 16.04 13.98 -0.09
C HIS A 686 14.78 14.37 0.69
N PRO A 687 13.78 15.01 0.04
CA PRO A 687 12.46 15.23 0.63
C PRO A 687 11.86 13.93 1.17
N PHE A 688 11.09 14.02 2.26
CA PHE A 688 10.52 12.88 2.96
C PHE A 688 9.00 12.96 2.93
N MET A 689 8.33 11.86 2.56
CA MET A 689 6.88 11.81 2.39
C MET A 689 6.28 10.59 3.08
N VAL A 690 5.09 10.78 3.66
CA VAL A 690 4.30 9.75 4.35
C VAL A 690 2.87 9.84 3.85
N ALA A 691 2.40 8.78 3.20
CA ALA A 691 1.07 8.76 2.57
C ALA A 691 -0.08 8.49 3.56
N HIS A 692 0.20 7.69 4.59
CA HIS A 692 -0.75 7.27 5.63
C HIS A 692 -0.07 7.31 7.00
N HIS A 693 -0.07 8.48 7.62
CA HIS A 693 0.55 8.73 8.92
C HIS A 693 -0.08 7.87 10.03
N GLU A 694 -1.40 7.68 9.97
CA GLU A 694 -2.20 6.86 10.88
C GLU A 694 -1.93 5.35 10.78
N ALA A 695 -1.44 4.90 9.62
CA ALA A 695 -1.19 3.50 9.31
C ALA A 695 0.29 3.09 9.48
N ASP A 696 1.18 4.04 9.78
CA ASP A 696 2.63 3.82 9.85
C ASP A 696 3.11 3.68 11.31
N VAL A 697 3.80 2.58 11.61
CA VAL A 697 4.32 2.29 12.96
C VAL A 697 5.25 3.36 13.52
N ARG A 698 5.84 4.21 12.67
CA ARG A 698 6.69 5.32 13.10
C ARG A 698 5.90 6.46 13.74
N PHE A 699 4.60 6.54 13.50
CA PHE A 699 3.86 7.79 13.54
C PHE A 699 2.48 7.72 14.21
N GLN A 700 1.83 6.57 14.19
CA GLN A 700 0.41 6.39 14.59
C GLN A 700 0.03 6.94 15.98
N ASN A 701 0.98 7.03 16.93
CA ASN A 701 0.73 7.49 18.30
C ASN A 701 1.42 8.83 18.66
N HIS A 702 1.88 9.61 17.67
CA HIS A 702 2.51 10.91 17.94
C HIS A 702 1.51 11.92 18.50
N GLY A 703 1.83 12.59 19.60
CA GLY A 703 0.96 13.58 20.26
C GLY A 703 0.35 14.63 19.32
N PRO A 704 1.12 15.27 18.43
CA PRO A 704 0.58 16.26 17.48
C PRO A 704 -0.52 15.72 16.55
N THR A 705 -0.56 14.42 16.26
CA THR A 705 -1.62 13.81 15.42
C THR A 705 -2.96 13.68 16.15
N SER A 706 -2.97 13.84 17.48
CA SER A 706 -4.21 13.95 18.25
C SER A 706 -4.82 15.36 18.20
N SER A 707 -4.00 16.38 17.91
CA SER A 707 -4.43 17.78 17.78
C SER A 707 -4.85 18.16 16.36
N ILE A 708 -4.21 17.57 15.35
CA ILE A 708 -4.56 17.70 13.93
C ILE A 708 -4.71 16.29 13.37
N PRO A 709 -5.78 15.93 12.65
CA PRO A 709 -5.96 14.61 12.06
C PRO A 709 -5.02 14.40 10.86
N ILE A 710 -3.71 14.36 11.10
CA ILE A 710 -2.68 14.21 10.07
C ILE A 710 -2.75 12.80 9.50
N ARG A 711 -2.91 12.71 8.17
CA ARG A 711 -2.82 11.46 7.40
C ARG A 711 -1.74 11.53 6.32
N PHE A 712 -1.48 12.73 5.81
CA PHE A 712 -0.40 12.98 4.86
C PHE A 712 0.65 13.92 5.47
N TYR A 713 1.92 13.63 5.19
CA TYR A 713 3.03 14.53 5.49
C TYR A 713 4.00 14.55 4.30
N VAL A 714 4.52 15.73 3.96
CA VAL A 714 5.68 15.89 3.11
C VAL A 714 6.59 16.98 3.67
N GLY A 715 7.90 16.74 3.70
CA GLY A 715 8.90 17.70 4.15
C GLY A 715 10.04 17.83 3.16
N PHE A 716 10.46 19.07 2.93
CA PHE A 716 11.61 19.42 2.10
C PHE A 716 12.74 19.95 2.98
N PRO A 717 13.96 19.36 2.87
CA PRO A 717 15.10 19.79 3.67
C PRO A 717 15.52 21.21 3.31
N VAL A 718 15.69 22.06 4.33
CA VAL A 718 16.34 23.35 4.20
C VAL A 718 17.79 23.17 4.63
N LYS A 719 18.71 23.30 3.66
CA LYS A 719 20.12 22.97 3.82
C LYS A 719 20.97 24.22 3.96
N VAL A 720 21.99 24.16 4.81
CA VAL A 720 22.95 25.24 5.04
C VAL A 720 24.38 24.78 4.79
N PRO A 721 25.31 25.71 4.54
CA PRO A 721 26.73 25.37 4.43
C PRO A 721 27.23 24.60 5.65
N LEU A 722 28.04 23.57 5.40
CA LEU A 722 28.74 22.82 6.45
C LEU A 722 29.76 23.71 7.16
N VAL A 723 29.90 23.58 8.49
CA VAL A 723 30.94 24.32 9.23
C VAL A 723 32.32 23.98 8.69
N GLY A 724 33.06 25.01 8.25
CA GLY A 724 34.40 24.86 7.68
C GLY A 724 34.40 24.28 6.26
N GLY A 725 33.22 24.07 5.67
CA GLY A 725 33.09 23.65 4.27
C GLY A 725 33.44 24.77 3.30
N GLN A 726 33.94 24.40 2.14
CA GLN A 726 34.17 25.28 1.00
C GLN A 726 32.93 25.35 0.10
N PRO A 727 32.80 26.38 -0.75
CA PRO A 727 31.77 26.40 -1.79
C PRO A 727 31.82 25.10 -2.62
N GLY A 728 30.67 24.41 -2.71
CA GLY A 728 30.55 23.11 -3.38
C GLY A 728 30.61 21.88 -2.46
N ASP A 729 30.94 22.04 -1.17
CA ASP A 729 30.84 20.95 -0.20
C ASP A 729 29.37 20.56 0.08
N PRO A 730 29.11 19.31 0.54
CA PRO A 730 27.76 18.87 0.84
C PRO A 730 27.10 19.74 1.91
N GLU A 731 25.93 20.28 1.59
CA GLU A 731 25.14 21.07 2.53
C GLU A 731 24.47 20.20 3.61
N MET A 732 24.29 20.78 4.79
CA MET A 732 23.74 20.13 5.97
C MET A 732 22.30 20.57 6.23
N ILE A 733 21.41 19.62 6.57
CA ILE A 733 19.99 19.93 6.85
C ILE A 733 19.89 20.65 8.20
N ALA A 734 19.50 21.92 8.21
CA ALA A 734 19.30 22.70 9.44
C ALA A 734 17.83 22.92 9.80
N ALA A 735 16.96 23.00 8.78
CA ALA A 735 15.55 23.27 8.94
C ALA A 735 14.72 22.41 7.97
N THR A 736 13.40 22.47 8.08
CA THR A 736 12.45 21.79 7.20
C THR A 736 11.31 22.73 6.84
N LEU A 737 10.93 22.75 5.56
CA LEU A 737 9.65 23.28 5.09
C LEU A 737 8.74 22.07 4.85
N CYS A 738 7.69 21.91 5.65
CA CYS A 738 6.79 20.74 5.55
C CYS A 738 5.33 21.14 5.43
N CYS A 739 4.54 20.21 4.88
CA CYS A 739 3.09 20.29 4.75
C CYS A 739 2.46 19.05 5.36
N VAL A 740 1.27 19.23 5.94
CA VAL A 740 0.43 18.13 6.44
C VAL A 740 -1.00 18.28 5.94
N ASP A 741 -1.66 17.14 5.74
CA ASP A 741 -3.06 17.11 5.36
C ASP A 741 -3.84 16.00 6.08
N SER A 742 -5.15 16.14 6.11
CA SER A 742 -6.09 15.18 6.69
C SER A 742 -6.55 14.08 5.74
N LYS A 743 -6.24 14.24 4.45
CA LYS A 743 -6.45 13.24 3.41
C LYS A 743 -5.13 12.55 3.08
N PRO A 744 -5.12 11.21 2.95
CA PRO A 744 -3.92 10.49 2.54
C PRO A 744 -3.57 10.78 1.08
N ARG A 745 -2.28 10.80 0.77
CA ARG A 745 -1.77 11.08 -0.58
C ARG A 745 -0.48 10.33 -0.84
N ASN A 746 -0.44 9.54 -1.92
CA ASN A 746 0.71 8.71 -2.26
C ASN A 746 1.55 9.26 -3.43
N GLU A 747 1.05 10.29 -4.11
CA GLU A 747 1.67 10.88 -5.28
C GLU A 747 1.73 12.40 -5.16
N ILE A 748 2.85 12.99 -5.54
CA ILE A 748 3.02 14.43 -5.77
C ILE A 748 3.53 14.63 -7.19
N THR A 749 3.21 15.75 -7.82
CA THR A 749 3.65 15.97 -9.21
C THR A 749 5.08 16.52 -9.28
N ARG A 750 5.69 16.42 -10.47
CA ARG A 750 7.03 16.97 -10.75
C ARG A 750 7.09 18.47 -10.49
N THR A 751 6.09 19.23 -10.93
CA THR A 751 5.96 20.67 -10.65
C THR A 751 5.84 20.95 -9.15
N GLN A 752 5.05 20.17 -8.40
CA GLN A 752 4.95 20.32 -6.94
C GLN A 752 6.30 20.08 -6.26
N TYR A 753 7.01 19.03 -6.65
CA TYR A 753 8.34 18.69 -6.11
C TYR A 753 9.35 19.82 -6.39
N ALA A 754 9.43 20.30 -7.62
CA ALA A 754 10.35 21.36 -8.02
C ALA A 754 10.03 22.68 -7.31
N THR A 755 8.76 23.07 -7.27
CA THR A 755 8.30 24.29 -6.61
C THR A 755 8.62 24.27 -5.12
N MET A 756 8.31 23.16 -4.42
CA MET A 756 8.63 23.03 -3.00
C MET A 756 10.14 23.03 -2.73
N THR A 757 10.94 22.50 -3.64
CA THR A 757 12.41 22.59 -3.56
C THR A 757 12.88 24.04 -3.65
N ARG A 758 12.35 24.83 -4.61
CA ARG A 758 12.62 26.28 -4.71
C ARG A 758 12.18 27.04 -3.45
N LEU A 759 10.97 26.76 -2.94
CA LEU A 759 10.47 27.37 -1.70
C LEU A 759 11.33 27.02 -0.47
N ALA A 760 11.85 25.79 -0.37
CA ALA A 760 12.78 25.41 0.69
C ALA A 760 14.12 26.16 0.58
N THR A 761 14.63 26.37 -0.64
CA THR A 761 15.81 27.22 -0.89
C THR A 761 15.54 28.69 -0.57
N THR A 762 14.34 29.21 -0.85
CA THR A 762 13.95 30.57 -0.45
C THR A 762 13.89 30.69 1.07
N THR A 763 13.35 29.68 1.75
CA THR A 763 13.31 29.58 3.21
C THR A 763 14.72 29.63 3.80
N LYS A 764 15.69 28.91 3.22
CA LYS A 764 17.11 28.97 3.61
C LYS A 764 17.62 30.42 3.60
N THR A 765 17.39 31.17 2.53
CA THR A 765 17.86 32.55 2.39
C THR A 765 17.35 33.43 3.52
N PHE A 766 16.05 33.39 3.82
CA PHE A 766 15.47 34.20 4.89
C PHE A 766 15.94 33.78 6.28
N LEU A 767 16.05 32.47 6.56
CA LEU A 767 16.57 31.99 7.84
C LEU A 767 18.02 32.45 8.07
N LEU A 768 18.87 32.40 7.03
CA LEU A 768 20.26 32.87 7.12
C LEU A 768 20.35 34.39 7.29
N GLN A 769 19.59 35.17 6.51
CA GLN A 769 19.54 36.64 6.64
C GLN A 769 19.14 37.06 8.06
N LYS A 770 18.06 36.51 8.60
CA LYS A 770 17.59 36.81 9.96
C LYS A 770 18.60 36.39 11.02
N SER A 771 19.24 35.23 10.84
CA SER A 771 20.28 34.75 11.76
C SER A 771 21.51 35.66 11.77
N GLN A 772 21.95 36.16 10.60
CA GLN A 772 23.07 37.11 10.49
C GLN A 772 22.73 38.46 11.12
N GLN A 773 21.53 39.00 10.91
CA GLN A 773 21.08 40.25 11.53
C GLN A 773 21.12 40.17 13.06
N LEU A 774 20.71 39.03 13.64
CA LEU A 774 20.82 38.78 15.07
C LEU A 774 22.28 38.76 15.55
N GLN A 775 23.16 38.07 14.82
CA GLN A 775 24.59 37.99 15.18
C GLN A 775 25.27 39.37 15.11
N LEU A 776 24.94 40.19 14.11
CA LEU A 776 25.45 41.56 13.97
C LEU A 776 24.90 42.51 15.06
N GLY A 777 23.63 42.38 15.43
CA GLY A 777 23.02 43.15 16.52
C GLY A 777 23.59 42.84 17.90
N HIS A 778 24.12 41.62 18.12
CA HIS A 778 24.83 41.24 19.34
C HIS A 778 26.32 41.65 19.35
N ALA A 779 26.90 42.01 18.20
CA ALA A 779 28.32 42.35 18.07
C ALA A 779 28.64 43.83 18.36
N THR A 780 27.66 44.68 18.68
CA THR A 780 27.90 46.07 19.11
C THR A 780 28.24 46.10 20.61
N PRO A 781 29.49 46.41 21.02
CA PRO A 781 29.81 46.57 22.42
C PRO A 781 29.18 47.88 22.93
N LEU A 782 28.58 47.83 24.11
CA LEU A 782 28.35 49.00 24.96
C LEU A 782 29.70 49.69 25.26
N THR A 783 30.10 50.61 24.40
CA THR A 783 31.05 51.66 24.75
C THR A 783 30.33 52.99 24.63
N ALA A 784 29.81 53.45 25.76
CA ALA A 784 29.61 54.86 26.09
C ALA A 784 29.96 55.05 27.56
#